data_AF-A0A182SUL8-F1
#
_entry.id   AF-A0A182SUL8-F1
#
_cell.length_a   1.000
_cell.length_b   1.000
_cell.length_c   1.000
_cell.angle_alpha   90.00
_cell.angle_beta   90.00
_cell.angle_gamma   90.00
#
_symmetry.space_group_name_H-M   'P 1'
#
loop_
_entity.id
_entity.type
_entity.pdbx_description
1 polymer ?
#
loop_
_entity_poly.entity_id
_entity_poly.type
_entity_poly.pdbx_seq_one_letter_code
_entity_poly.pdbx_strand_id
1 'polypeptide(L)'
;MYTRRGKLRLPNTPLIRDLVQFFIESELHEHGAYLVDSFIDSNPMLKDWECYTDLLLEEPGQFEEMLDNKQESTLIEIMVSAVRQSATGEPPVGRGSSRKMTLSAKEIKQVQDDKQRLTEHFIQTLPLLLHKYSADGEKLTNLLAIPQYFDIELFTTTRQESNLQALLDKMTHVMSTHVDREVLETCAKTLEFLCTEGSAIYTRCDVVRSNVIDECVTRYREAIDDYRTLIAGDEIPNEDEVYNVSISLKKVSTLYASHNLNPWNLFDSLYEDIEERVGGKSPDTGIPKDAFVYCIEACFFSINWGLYHLETTRDRSQVPQEAHELNRNLHKYLSACNHLVRYDREPSVQEAAFMSICDLLVVFSDQLQSNADENIQSLVCPPNEEQQQLLNEFVQTTVFSTEQEEGLDETRIEALHKRRSFLAAYCKLIVYNILPIKAAADIFKHYLRHYDEYGDIIKTTLGKTREINKVNCSMTMCLSLVKMFKEQQEMSPDGRVVRTSQEFQDLKELAKRFALSFGLDAVKNREAITVFHRAGIHFAVTSSSEEQDDPSAAPPCIAFLEVLSELTNKLIKQDKKLMYVASLTFLDRRLKAGIPSSRSEDWQPLVTYRNSLLHGESDQLPVTSKRAYTRKKKDADHDDEDEHDDDDDNDYVG
;
A
#
# COMPACT_ATOMS: atom_id res chain seq x y z
N MET A 1 12.04 24.85 -41.27
CA MET A 1 13.44 24.40 -41.22
C MET A 1 13.51 23.01 -41.84
N TYR A 2 14.64 22.59 -42.42
CA TYR A 2 14.80 21.24 -42.98
C TYR A 2 15.78 20.44 -42.14
N THR A 3 15.53 19.14 -41.94
CA THR A 3 16.50 18.20 -41.34
C THR A 3 17.70 18.07 -42.25
N ARG A 4 18.81 17.51 -41.75
CA ARG A 4 20.01 17.28 -42.57
C ARG A 4 19.73 16.42 -43.81
N ARG A 5 18.75 15.51 -43.72
CA ARG A 5 18.30 14.63 -44.81
C ARG A 5 17.25 15.26 -45.73
N GLY A 6 16.88 16.51 -45.48
CA GLY A 6 15.95 17.28 -46.32
C GLY A 6 14.47 17.11 -45.97
N LYS A 7 14.12 16.47 -44.83
CA LYS A 7 12.73 16.41 -44.34
C LYS A 7 12.32 17.80 -43.83
N LEU A 8 11.12 18.27 -44.18
CA LEU A 8 10.62 19.55 -43.68
C LEU A 8 10.17 19.40 -42.22
N ARG A 9 10.72 20.20 -41.30
CA ARG A 9 10.24 20.30 -39.92
C ARG A 9 8.84 20.91 -39.89
N LEU A 10 7.98 20.34 -39.08
CA LEU A 10 6.63 20.84 -38.87
C LEU A 10 6.63 22.22 -38.17
N PRO A 11 5.57 23.02 -38.33
CA PRO A 11 5.51 24.38 -37.76
C PRO A 11 5.62 24.44 -36.24
N ASN A 12 5.20 23.38 -35.53
CA ASN A 12 5.20 23.31 -34.07
C ASN A 12 6.57 22.91 -33.48
N THR A 13 7.52 22.45 -34.29
CA THR A 13 8.83 21.98 -33.80
C THR A 13 9.57 23.01 -32.92
N PRO A 14 9.64 24.31 -33.28
CA PRO A 14 10.30 25.30 -32.41
C PRO A 14 9.59 25.47 -31.06
N LEU A 15 8.25 25.42 -31.03
CA LEU A 15 7.48 25.57 -29.80
C LEU A 15 7.72 24.41 -28.82
N ILE A 16 7.87 23.19 -29.34
CA ILE A 16 8.20 22.02 -28.51
C ILE A 16 9.61 22.14 -27.94
N ARG A 17 10.58 22.67 -28.71
CA ARG A 17 11.93 22.94 -28.19
C ARG A 17 11.91 24.01 -27.11
N ASP A 18 11.17 25.10 -27.31
CA ASP A 18 11.02 26.16 -26.32
C ASP A 18 10.35 25.64 -25.04
N LEU A 19 9.38 24.71 -25.17
CA LEU A 19 8.74 24.08 -24.02
C LEU A 19 9.73 23.22 -23.21
N VAL A 20 10.57 22.44 -23.87
CA VAL A 20 11.63 21.65 -23.21
C VAL A 20 12.60 22.57 -22.50
N GLN A 21 13.04 23.65 -23.16
CA GLN A 21 13.95 24.62 -22.56
C GLN A 21 13.31 25.30 -21.35
N PHE A 22 12.05 25.72 -21.47
CA PHE A 22 11.27 26.29 -20.38
C PHE A 22 11.19 25.33 -19.18
N PHE A 23 10.89 24.05 -19.41
CA PHE A 23 10.82 23.07 -18.33
C PHE A 23 12.15 22.96 -17.59
N ILE A 24 13.26 22.82 -18.34
CA ILE A 24 14.61 22.68 -17.78
C ILE A 24 15.05 23.92 -17.00
N GLU A 25 14.76 25.13 -17.51
CA GLU A 25 15.14 26.40 -16.88
C GLU A 25 14.26 26.79 -15.71
N SER A 26 13.00 26.34 -15.69
CA SER A 26 12.05 26.77 -14.68
C SER A 26 12.40 26.23 -13.29
N GLU A 27 12.99 25.04 -13.18
CA GLU A 27 13.24 24.30 -11.93
C GLU A 27 12.02 24.22 -10.99
N LEU A 28 10.81 24.50 -11.50
CA LEU A 28 9.56 24.57 -10.73
C LEU A 28 8.81 23.23 -10.71
N HIS A 29 9.11 22.35 -11.66
CA HIS A 29 8.45 21.07 -11.84
C HIS A 29 9.50 19.97 -12.01
N GLU A 30 9.46 18.98 -11.11
CA GLU A 30 10.33 17.80 -11.18
C GLU A 30 9.81 16.76 -12.17
N HIS A 31 8.53 16.82 -12.56
CA HIS A 31 7.89 15.85 -13.44
C HIS A 31 7.12 16.52 -14.59
N GLY A 32 7.40 16.08 -15.81
CA GLY A 32 6.78 16.56 -17.05
C GLY A 32 5.27 16.37 -17.10
N ALA A 33 4.73 15.43 -16.34
CA ALA A 33 3.29 15.15 -16.27
C ALA A 33 2.44 16.35 -15.83
N TYR A 34 2.90 17.13 -14.83
CA TYR A 34 2.17 18.31 -14.36
C TYR A 34 2.25 19.49 -15.33
N LEU A 35 3.38 19.61 -16.03
CA LEU A 35 3.53 20.59 -17.11
C LEU A 35 2.53 20.26 -18.22
N VAL A 36 2.54 19.03 -18.72
CA VAL A 36 1.64 18.58 -19.79
C VAL A 36 0.18 18.83 -19.42
N ASP A 37 -0.26 18.41 -18.23
CA ASP A 37 -1.63 18.64 -17.74
C ASP A 37 -2.06 20.10 -17.80
N SER A 38 -1.15 21.02 -17.47
CA SER A 38 -1.43 22.45 -17.44
C SER A 38 -1.58 23.06 -18.85
N PHE A 39 -1.01 22.43 -19.88
CA PHE A 39 -0.97 22.98 -21.24
C PHE A 39 -1.75 22.18 -22.29
N ILE A 40 -2.07 20.89 -22.05
CA ILE A 40 -2.58 19.94 -23.07
C ILE A 40 -3.91 20.35 -23.72
N ASP A 41 -4.82 20.94 -22.95
CA ASP A 41 -6.12 21.40 -23.47
C ASP A 41 -6.01 22.72 -24.25
N SER A 42 -5.05 23.56 -23.87
CA SER A 42 -4.86 24.90 -24.45
C SER A 42 -3.94 24.90 -25.67
N ASN A 43 -3.09 23.87 -25.81
CA ASN A 43 -2.01 23.83 -26.79
C ASN A 43 -2.02 22.50 -27.56
N PRO A 44 -2.71 22.44 -28.71
CA PRO A 44 -2.78 21.24 -29.55
C PRO A 44 -1.42 20.71 -30.02
N MET A 45 -0.38 21.55 -30.01
CA MET A 45 1.00 21.16 -30.35
C MET A 45 1.53 20.01 -29.48
N LEU A 46 1.02 19.85 -28.25
CA LEU A 46 1.40 18.74 -27.37
C LEU A 46 0.94 17.37 -27.88
N LYS A 47 0.02 17.35 -28.85
CA LYS A 47 -0.45 16.14 -29.54
C LYS A 47 0.17 15.96 -30.92
N ASP A 48 1.19 16.74 -31.26
CA ASP A 48 1.91 16.68 -32.53
C ASP A 48 3.07 15.67 -32.45
N TRP A 49 2.71 14.38 -32.48
CA TRP A 49 3.64 13.26 -32.25
C TRP A 49 4.83 13.26 -33.21
N GLU A 50 4.60 13.62 -34.48
CA GLU A 50 5.65 13.68 -35.49
C GLU A 50 6.72 14.72 -35.15
N CYS A 51 6.35 15.85 -34.54
CA CYS A 51 7.36 16.81 -34.07
C CYS A 51 8.31 16.20 -33.03
N TYR A 52 7.76 15.45 -32.07
CA TYR A 52 8.56 14.78 -31.05
C TYR A 52 9.48 13.73 -31.67
N THR A 53 8.95 12.83 -32.48
CA THR A 53 9.74 11.75 -33.06
C THR A 53 10.76 12.24 -34.06
N ASP A 54 10.44 13.29 -34.82
CA ASP A 54 11.40 13.90 -35.73
C ASP A 54 12.56 14.54 -34.97
N LEU A 55 12.30 15.24 -33.87
CA LEU A 55 13.35 15.81 -33.03
C LEU A 55 14.26 14.71 -32.45
N LEU A 56 13.67 13.57 -32.10
CA LEU A 56 14.38 12.42 -31.50
C LEU A 56 15.06 11.52 -32.55
N LEU A 57 14.59 11.42 -33.78
CA LEU A 57 15.12 10.48 -34.78
C LEU A 57 15.96 11.13 -35.89
N GLU A 58 15.58 12.33 -36.32
CA GLU A 58 16.22 12.99 -37.46
C GLU A 58 17.45 13.81 -37.05
N GLU A 59 18.45 13.86 -37.93
CA GLU A 59 19.62 14.71 -37.72
C GLU A 59 19.26 16.20 -37.87
N PRO A 60 19.76 17.05 -36.96
CA PRO A 60 19.46 18.48 -36.99
C PRO A 60 19.89 19.12 -38.32
N GLY A 61 19.08 20.06 -38.80
CA GLY A 61 19.42 20.87 -39.97
C GLY A 61 20.68 21.73 -39.76
N GLN A 62 21.21 22.32 -40.83
CA GLN A 62 22.42 23.18 -40.77
C GLN A 62 22.30 24.37 -39.81
N PHE A 63 21.09 24.81 -39.50
CA PHE A 63 20.79 25.95 -38.62
C PHE A 63 20.00 25.53 -37.38
N GLU A 64 19.94 24.22 -37.09
CA GLU A 64 19.24 23.67 -35.94
C GLU A 64 20.26 23.15 -34.93
N GLU A 65 20.08 23.50 -33.66
CA GLU A 65 20.94 22.99 -32.58
C GLU A 65 20.61 21.54 -32.26
N MET A 66 21.64 20.72 -32.10
CA MET A 66 21.50 19.34 -31.65
C MET A 66 20.98 19.33 -30.21
N LEU A 67 20.04 18.43 -29.92
CA LEU A 67 19.57 18.22 -28.56
C LEU A 67 20.66 17.56 -27.73
N ASP A 68 20.88 18.06 -26.52
CA ASP A 68 21.72 17.38 -25.54
C ASP A 68 20.97 16.23 -24.84
N ASN A 69 21.69 15.45 -24.03
CA ASN A 69 21.12 14.28 -23.37
C ASN A 69 19.97 14.63 -22.40
N LYS A 70 20.04 15.79 -21.72
CA LYS A 70 19.02 16.25 -20.76
C LYS A 70 17.77 16.72 -21.50
N GLN A 71 17.94 17.43 -22.61
CA GLN A 71 16.88 17.83 -23.51
C GLN A 71 16.18 16.62 -24.14
N GLU A 72 16.93 15.60 -24.58
CA GLU A 72 16.34 14.35 -25.10
C GLU A 72 15.53 13.61 -24.02
N SER A 73 16.06 13.44 -22.79
CA SER A 73 15.30 12.83 -21.68
C SER A 73 14.01 13.58 -21.38
N THR A 74 14.12 14.91 -21.25
CA THR A 74 12.97 15.79 -20.97
C THR A 74 11.93 15.73 -22.09
N LEU A 75 12.37 15.73 -23.34
CA LEU A 75 11.48 15.65 -24.51
C LEU A 75 10.71 14.32 -24.52
N ILE A 76 11.37 13.21 -24.19
CA ILE A 76 10.72 11.89 -24.07
C ILE A 76 9.73 11.88 -22.91
N GLU A 77 10.08 12.43 -21.75
CA GLU A 77 9.20 12.47 -20.58
C GLU A 77 7.92 13.29 -20.86
N ILE A 78 8.06 14.46 -21.49
CA ILE A 78 6.93 15.30 -21.92
C ILE A 78 6.07 14.55 -22.95
N MET A 79 6.70 13.92 -23.93
CA MET A 79 6.00 13.15 -24.97
C MET A 79 5.19 12.01 -24.37
N VAL A 80 5.79 11.19 -23.50
CA VAL A 80 5.12 10.03 -22.88
C VAL A 80 4.01 10.48 -21.94
N SER A 81 4.21 11.57 -21.21
CA SER A 81 3.16 12.19 -20.38
C SER A 81 1.97 12.64 -21.23
N ALA A 82 2.23 13.28 -22.38
CA ALA A 82 1.19 13.70 -23.32
C ALA A 82 0.47 12.53 -23.97
N VAL A 83 1.19 11.45 -24.30
CA VAL A 83 0.60 10.18 -24.78
C VAL A 83 -0.34 9.59 -23.73
N ARG A 84 0.13 9.43 -22.48
CA ARG A 84 -0.68 8.87 -21.38
C ARG A 84 -1.96 9.67 -21.19
N GLN A 85 -1.86 11.00 -21.07
CA GLN A 85 -3.02 11.85 -20.82
C GLN A 85 -3.98 11.90 -22.02
N SER A 86 -3.46 11.87 -23.25
CA SER A 86 -4.30 11.84 -24.46
C SER A 86 -5.02 10.50 -24.64
N ALA A 87 -4.39 9.38 -24.27
CA ALA A 87 -4.95 8.04 -24.41
C ALA A 87 -5.95 7.67 -23.31
N THR A 88 -5.80 8.23 -22.11
CA THR A 88 -6.64 7.92 -20.94
C THR A 88 -7.69 8.99 -20.66
N GLY A 89 -7.41 10.25 -21.03
CA GLY A 89 -8.20 11.41 -20.60
C GLY A 89 -8.05 11.72 -19.11
N GLU A 90 -7.17 11.03 -18.38
CA GLU A 90 -7.00 11.18 -16.94
C GLU A 90 -5.85 12.15 -16.63
N PRO A 91 -6.06 13.14 -15.75
CA PRO A 91 -4.99 14.01 -15.28
C PRO A 91 -3.97 13.23 -14.44
N PRO A 92 -2.75 13.77 -14.24
CA PRO A 92 -1.75 13.14 -13.39
C PRO A 92 -2.21 13.04 -11.93
N VAL A 93 -1.54 12.18 -11.18
CA VAL A 93 -1.81 11.95 -9.75
C VAL A 93 -1.81 13.29 -9.00
N GLY A 94 -2.82 13.52 -8.17
CA GLY A 94 -2.96 14.77 -7.41
C GLY A 94 -3.65 15.94 -8.13
N ARG A 95 -3.89 15.86 -9.45
CA ARG A 95 -4.64 16.88 -10.23
C ARG A 95 -6.11 16.49 -10.51
N GLY A 96 -6.44 15.20 -10.42
CA GLY A 96 -7.81 14.71 -10.60
C GLY A 96 -8.80 15.26 -9.55
N SER A 97 -9.93 15.80 -10.01
CA SER A 97 -11.03 16.18 -9.11
C SER A 97 -11.87 14.95 -8.75
N SER A 98 -12.02 14.63 -7.47
CA SER A 98 -12.88 13.53 -6.98
C SER A 98 -14.36 13.64 -7.39
N ARG A 99 -14.79 14.76 -7.98
CA ARG A 99 -16.16 15.00 -8.46
C ARG A 99 -16.35 14.88 -9.98
N LYS A 100 -15.29 14.81 -10.79
CA LYS A 100 -15.35 14.67 -12.25
C LYS A 100 -14.87 13.28 -12.70
N MET A 101 -15.44 12.24 -12.11
CA MET A 101 -14.99 10.87 -12.35
C MET A 101 -15.51 10.26 -13.67
N THR A 102 -16.30 11.00 -14.45
CA THR A 102 -16.89 10.52 -15.71
C THR A 102 -16.70 11.55 -16.80
N LEU A 103 -15.95 11.16 -17.84
CA LEU A 103 -15.80 11.91 -19.07
C LEU A 103 -17.16 11.99 -19.79
N SER A 104 -17.47 13.14 -20.38
CA SER A 104 -18.63 13.29 -21.25
C SER A 104 -18.48 12.44 -22.51
N ALA A 105 -19.59 12.10 -23.18
CA ALA A 105 -19.54 11.35 -24.43
C ALA A 105 -18.65 12.01 -25.51
N LYS A 106 -18.56 13.34 -25.50
CA LYS A 106 -17.67 14.10 -26.40
C LYS A 106 -16.20 13.90 -26.04
N GLU A 107 -15.86 13.94 -24.75
CA GLU A 107 -14.50 13.71 -24.26
C GLU A 107 -14.08 12.25 -24.48
N ILE A 108 -14.96 11.28 -24.23
CA ILE A 108 -14.71 9.86 -24.52
C ILE A 108 -14.37 9.68 -26.00
N LYS A 109 -15.17 10.27 -26.90
CA LYS A 109 -14.90 10.21 -28.33
C LYS A 109 -13.56 10.86 -28.69
N GLN A 110 -13.25 12.02 -28.10
CA GLN A 110 -11.98 12.70 -28.33
C GLN A 110 -10.78 11.84 -27.88
N VAL A 111 -10.88 11.19 -26.72
CA VAL A 111 -9.85 10.28 -26.19
C VAL A 111 -9.65 9.09 -27.14
N GLN A 112 -10.72 8.50 -27.68
CA GLN A 112 -10.60 7.43 -28.67
C GLN A 112 -9.96 7.93 -29.98
N ASP A 113 -10.37 9.09 -30.49
CA ASP A 113 -9.79 9.69 -31.70
C ASP A 113 -8.31 10.07 -31.51
N ASP A 114 -7.92 10.49 -30.31
CA ASP A 114 -6.51 10.76 -29.93
C ASP A 114 -5.72 9.45 -29.81
N LYS A 115 -6.30 8.42 -29.17
CA LYS A 115 -5.71 7.09 -29.02
C LYS A 115 -5.46 6.41 -30.36
N GLN A 116 -6.39 6.53 -31.31
CA GLN A 116 -6.20 6.00 -32.65
C GLN A 116 -5.00 6.70 -33.35
N ARG A 117 -4.99 8.05 -33.34
CA ARG A 117 -3.93 8.84 -34.00
C ARG A 117 -2.54 8.60 -33.41
N LEU A 118 -2.42 8.53 -32.08
CA LEU A 118 -1.13 8.23 -31.46
C LEU A 118 -0.68 6.80 -31.78
N THR A 119 -1.62 5.84 -31.84
CA THR A 119 -1.28 4.44 -32.14
C THR A 119 -0.78 4.30 -33.58
N GLU A 120 -1.48 4.88 -34.56
CA GLU A 120 -1.08 4.88 -35.97
C GLU A 120 0.33 5.46 -36.20
N HIS A 121 0.68 6.49 -35.42
CA HIS A 121 1.99 7.12 -35.44
C HIS A 121 3.08 6.24 -34.79
N PHE A 122 2.89 5.89 -33.51
CA PHE A 122 3.94 5.22 -32.73
C PHE A 122 4.15 3.76 -33.10
N ILE A 123 3.19 3.08 -33.72
CA ILE A 123 3.43 1.74 -34.30
C ILE A 123 4.65 1.76 -35.24
N GLN A 124 4.82 2.84 -36.01
CA GLN A 124 5.88 2.93 -37.02
C GLN A 124 7.18 3.50 -36.43
N THR A 125 7.10 4.46 -35.52
CA THR A 125 8.26 5.21 -35.02
C THR A 125 8.86 4.62 -33.74
N LEU A 126 8.07 3.94 -32.91
CA LEU A 126 8.53 3.42 -31.62
C LEU A 126 9.67 2.38 -31.74
N PRO A 127 9.65 1.41 -32.66
CA PRO A 127 10.78 0.48 -32.81
C PRO A 127 12.11 1.18 -33.13
N LEU A 128 12.05 2.32 -33.83
CA LEU A 128 13.21 3.15 -34.15
C LEU A 128 13.72 3.90 -32.92
N LEU A 129 12.81 4.45 -32.11
CA LEU A 129 13.16 5.13 -30.85
C LEU A 129 13.80 4.16 -29.86
N LEU A 130 13.20 2.98 -29.67
CA LEU A 130 13.74 1.92 -28.81
C LEU A 130 15.13 1.49 -29.28
N HIS A 131 15.37 1.46 -30.59
CA HIS A 131 16.70 1.15 -31.12
C HIS A 131 17.72 2.26 -30.86
N LYS A 132 17.34 3.53 -31.04
CA LYS A 132 18.25 4.67 -30.82
C LYS A 132 18.65 4.81 -29.35
N TYR A 133 17.69 4.65 -28.44
CA TYR A 133 17.86 4.87 -27.00
C TYR A 133 18.04 3.58 -26.20
N SER A 134 18.42 2.48 -26.85
CA SER A 134 18.53 1.16 -26.20
C SER A 134 19.60 1.09 -25.11
N ALA A 135 20.52 2.05 -25.00
CA ALA A 135 21.55 2.03 -23.95
C ALA A 135 21.15 2.81 -22.69
N ASP A 136 20.10 3.63 -22.77
CA ASP A 136 19.71 4.56 -21.71
C ASP A 136 18.45 4.03 -21.00
N GLY A 137 18.62 3.55 -19.77
CA GLY A 137 17.55 2.91 -19.00
C GLY A 137 16.36 3.83 -18.74
N GLU A 138 16.60 5.08 -18.33
CA GLU A 138 15.55 6.04 -17.99
C GLU A 138 14.69 6.41 -19.21
N LYS A 139 15.34 6.69 -20.34
CA LYS A 139 14.63 6.96 -21.61
C LYS A 139 13.87 5.72 -22.07
N LEU A 140 14.48 4.55 -21.95
CA LEU A 140 13.91 3.29 -22.40
C LEU A 140 12.68 2.89 -21.58
N THR A 141 12.70 3.06 -20.25
CA THR A 141 11.53 2.85 -19.38
C THR A 141 10.34 3.67 -19.85
N ASN A 142 10.53 4.97 -20.13
CA ASN A 142 9.48 5.85 -20.64
C ASN A 142 8.94 5.39 -22.00
N LEU A 143 9.83 5.06 -22.94
CA LEU A 143 9.44 4.62 -24.29
C LEU A 143 8.71 3.28 -24.29
N LEU A 144 9.13 2.33 -23.46
CA LEU A 144 8.51 1.01 -23.34
C LEU A 144 7.10 1.07 -22.77
N ALA A 145 6.72 2.13 -22.05
CA ALA A 145 5.36 2.31 -21.55
C ALA A 145 4.35 2.70 -22.64
N ILE A 146 4.82 3.28 -23.76
CA ILE A 146 3.96 3.81 -24.84
C ILE A 146 2.96 2.77 -25.38
N PRO A 147 3.35 1.51 -25.69
CA PRO A 147 2.41 0.53 -26.25
C PRO A 147 1.26 0.17 -25.31
N GLN A 148 1.39 0.36 -23.99
CA GLN A 148 0.30 0.13 -23.03
C GLN A 148 -0.89 1.07 -23.27
N TYR A 149 -0.68 2.13 -24.05
CA TYR A 149 -1.71 3.10 -24.44
C TYR A 149 -2.24 2.89 -25.87
N PHE A 150 -1.83 1.81 -26.56
CA PHE A 150 -2.26 1.56 -27.93
C PHE A 150 -3.68 1.03 -28.04
N ASP A 151 -4.28 1.27 -29.20
CA ASP A 151 -5.34 0.44 -29.72
C ASP A 151 -4.73 -0.75 -30.49
N ILE A 152 -4.61 -1.90 -29.80
CA ILE A 152 -3.93 -3.08 -30.32
C ILE A 152 -4.61 -3.69 -31.56
N GLU A 153 -5.89 -3.37 -31.82
CA GLU A 153 -6.58 -3.84 -33.03
C GLU A 153 -5.96 -3.23 -34.30
N LEU A 154 -5.42 -2.01 -34.19
CA LEU A 154 -4.80 -1.31 -35.32
C LEU A 154 -3.62 -2.05 -35.92
N PHE A 155 -2.92 -2.89 -35.15
CA PHE A 155 -1.85 -3.73 -35.70
C PHE A 155 -2.35 -4.62 -36.85
N THR A 156 -3.59 -5.07 -36.80
CA THR A 156 -4.18 -5.95 -37.83
C THR A 156 -5.05 -5.18 -38.83
N THR A 157 -5.88 -4.24 -38.36
CA THR A 157 -6.79 -3.51 -39.24
C THR A 157 -6.05 -2.60 -40.22
N THR A 158 -4.88 -2.09 -39.82
CA THR A 158 -4.02 -1.24 -40.67
C THR A 158 -2.81 -1.98 -41.27
N ARG A 159 -2.77 -3.32 -41.14
CA ARG A 159 -1.73 -4.22 -41.69
C ARG A 159 -0.30 -3.86 -41.24
N GLN A 160 -0.13 -3.69 -39.94
CA GLN A 160 1.11 -3.29 -39.30
C GLN A 160 1.82 -4.46 -38.60
N GLU A 161 1.57 -5.69 -39.05
CA GLU A 161 2.12 -6.91 -38.45
C GLU A 161 3.65 -6.95 -38.51
N SER A 162 4.28 -6.29 -39.49
CA SER A 162 5.74 -6.15 -39.57
C SER A 162 6.29 -5.23 -38.48
N ASN A 163 5.58 -4.14 -38.18
CA ASN A 163 5.97 -3.20 -37.14
C ASN A 163 5.72 -3.78 -35.74
N LEU A 164 4.67 -4.59 -35.58
CA LEU A 164 4.49 -5.42 -34.39
C LEU A 164 5.70 -6.33 -34.19
N GLN A 165 6.14 -7.04 -35.24
CA GLN A 165 7.30 -7.93 -35.12
C GLN A 165 8.56 -7.13 -34.74
N ALA A 166 8.79 -5.98 -35.37
CA ALA A 166 9.93 -5.13 -35.04
C ALA A 166 9.88 -4.65 -33.57
N LEU A 167 8.70 -4.28 -33.05
CA LEU A 167 8.52 -3.91 -31.64
C LEU A 167 8.86 -5.08 -30.72
N LEU A 168 8.31 -6.26 -30.99
CA LEU A 168 8.55 -7.48 -30.22
C LEU A 168 10.05 -7.84 -30.22
N ASP A 169 10.72 -7.78 -31.37
CA ASP A 169 12.16 -8.05 -31.47
C ASP A 169 12.99 -7.08 -30.61
N LYS A 170 12.60 -5.79 -30.55
CA LYS A 170 13.24 -4.80 -29.67
C LYS A 170 12.98 -5.09 -28.20
N MET A 171 11.75 -5.46 -27.84
CA MET A 171 11.42 -5.83 -26.45
C MET A 171 12.18 -7.10 -26.00
N THR A 172 12.29 -8.11 -26.85
CA THR A 172 13.11 -9.31 -26.59
C THR A 172 14.58 -8.95 -26.42
N HIS A 173 15.11 -8.06 -27.25
CA HIS A 173 16.47 -7.57 -27.08
C HIS A 173 16.64 -6.84 -25.74
N VAL A 174 15.70 -5.99 -25.35
CA VAL A 174 15.77 -5.27 -24.07
C VAL A 174 15.75 -6.25 -22.89
N MET A 175 14.83 -7.21 -22.90
CA MET A 175 14.72 -8.21 -21.82
C MET A 175 16.00 -9.06 -21.70
N SER A 176 16.71 -9.32 -22.80
CA SER A 176 17.95 -10.08 -22.78
C SER A 176 19.17 -9.25 -22.34
N THR A 177 19.27 -7.97 -22.69
CA THR A 177 20.49 -7.17 -22.43
C THR A 177 20.41 -6.25 -21.20
N HIS A 178 19.24 -5.77 -20.81
CA HIS A 178 19.13 -4.85 -19.67
C HIS A 178 19.12 -5.58 -18.32
N VAL A 179 19.50 -4.81 -17.31
CA VAL A 179 19.63 -5.24 -15.93
C VAL A 179 18.89 -4.35 -14.94
N ASP A 180 18.43 -3.18 -15.39
CA ASP A 180 17.66 -2.25 -14.58
C ASP A 180 16.27 -2.80 -14.25
N ARG A 181 15.81 -2.66 -12.99
CA ARG A 181 14.54 -3.28 -12.55
C ARG A 181 13.35 -2.63 -13.24
N GLU A 182 13.34 -1.30 -13.34
CA GLU A 182 12.22 -0.54 -13.88
C GLU A 182 12.06 -0.77 -15.38
N VAL A 183 13.18 -0.87 -16.12
CA VAL A 183 13.18 -1.23 -17.54
C VAL A 183 12.58 -2.62 -17.74
N LEU A 184 13.02 -3.61 -16.96
CA LEU A 184 12.55 -5.00 -17.08
C LEU A 184 11.07 -5.11 -16.71
N GLU A 185 10.63 -4.47 -15.62
CA GLU A 185 9.24 -4.45 -15.19
C GLU A 185 8.34 -3.77 -16.21
N THR A 186 8.76 -2.64 -16.78
CA THR A 186 7.99 -1.95 -17.81
C THR A 186 7.90 -2.78 -19.08
N CYS A 187 9.00 -3.43 -19.48
CA CYS A 187 9.00 -4.36 -20.62
C CYS A 187 8.03 -5.54 -20.40
N ALA A 188 8.04 -6.15 -19.21
CA ALA A 188 7.15 -7.25 -18.85
C ALA A 188 5.67 -6.83 -18.86
N LYS A 189 5.33 -5.69 -18.24
CA LYS A 189 3.97 -5.12 -18.26
C LYS A 189 3.50 -4.78 -19.67
N THR A 190 4.38 -4.24 -20.51
CA THR A 190 4.05 -3.96 -21.90
C THR A 190 3.81 -5.24 -22.69
N LEU A 191 4.59 -6.29 -22.43
CA LEU A 191 4.39 -7.60 -23.05
C LEU A 191 3.08 -8.25 -22.58
N GLU A 192 2.72 -8.08 -21.30
CA GLU A 192 1.43 -8.51 -20.74
C GLU A 192 0.27 -7.86 -21.48
N PHE A 193 0.31 -6.53 -21.64
CA PHE A 193 -0.70 -5.78 -22.39
C PHE A 193 -0.84 -6.25 -23.84
N LEU A 194 0.29 -6.46 -24.54
CA LEU A 194 0.28 -6.97 -25.92
C LEU A 194 -0.26 -8.42 -26.02
N CYS A 195 -0.15 -9.19 -24.93
CA CYS A 195 -0.69 -10.55 -24.81
C CYS A 195 -2.10 -10.58 -24.22
N THR A 196 -2.91 -9.52 -24.37
CA THR A 196 -4.31 -9.53 -23.94
C THR A 196 -5.10 -10.63 -24.67
N GLU A 197 -5.73 -11.54 -23.91
CA GLU A 197 -6.54 -12.63 -24.46
C GLU A 197 -7.69 -12.11 -25.33
N GLY A 198 -7.95 -12.81 -26.44
CA GLY A 198 -8.99 -12.43 -27.40
C GLY A 198 -8.56 -11.41 -28.45
N SER A 199 -7.38 -10.80 -28.30
CA SER A 199 -6.80 -9.93 -29.33
C SER A 199 -6.35 -10.72 -30.57
N ALA A 200 -6.49 -10.13 -31.76
CA ALA A 200 -6.05 -10.73 -33.02
C ALA A 200 -4.53 -10.95 -33.11
N ILE A 201 -3.75 -10.23 -32.29
CA ILE A 201 -2.28 -10.37 -32.24
C ILE A 201 -1.80 -11.36 -31.17
N TYR A 202 -2.70 -11.86 -30.31
CA TYR A 202 -2.40 -12.66 -29.12
C TYR A 202 -1.41 -13.79 -29.42
N THR A 203 -1.73 -14.67 -30.38
CA THR A 203 -0.91 -15.86 -30.68
C THR A 203 0.53 -15.50 -31.04
N ARG A 204 0.74 -14.37 -31.74
CA ARG A 204 2.09 -13.95 -32.12
C ARG A 204 2.86 -13.41 -30.90
N CYS A 205 2.22 -12.57 -30.11
CA CYS A 205 2.82 -12.01 -28.90
C CYS A 205 3.12 -13.10 -27.86
N ASP A 206 2.23 -14.09 -27.73
CA ASP A 206 2.39 -15.22 -26.81
C ASP A 206 3.57 -16.12 -27.17
N VAL A 207 3.83 -16.36 -28.46
CA VAL A 207 5.03 -17.08 -28.90
C VAL A 207 6.30 -16.34 -28.50
N VAL A 208 6.35 -15.01 -28.67
CA VAL A 208 7.50 -14.20 -28.24
C VAL A 208 7.62 -14.21 -26.72
N ARG A 209 6.51 -14.08 -25.98
CA ARG A 209 6.46 -14.19 -24.53
C ARG A 209 7.04 -15.51 -24.04
N SER A 210 6.59 -16.61 -24.61
CA SER A 210 7.09 -17.95 -24.26
C SER A 210 8.59 -18.08 -24.52
N ASN A 211 9.07 -17.63 -25.68
CA ASN A 211 10.51 -17.66 -26.01
C ASN A 211 11.35 -16.80 -25.04
N VAL A 212 10.88 -15.62 -24.66
CA VAL A 212 11.54 -14.74 -23.69
C VAL A 212 11.63 -15.41 -22.32
N ILE A 213 10.53 -16.05 -21.89
CA ILE A 213 10.49 -16.80 -20.63
C ILE A 213 11.44 -18.00 -20.70
N ASP A 214 11.38 -18.80 -21.76
CA ASP A 214 12.25 -19.97 -21.97
C ASP A 214 13.73 -19.60 -21.87
N GLU A 215 14.11 -18.50 -22.52
CA GLU A 215 15.49 -18.00 -22.50
C GLU A 215 15.89 -17.52 -21.11
N CYS A 216 15.01 -16.81 -20.40
CA CYS A 216 15.25 -16.36 -19.03
C CYS A 216 15.38 -17.54 -18.04
N VAL A 217 14.51 -18.53 -18.17
CA VAL A 217 14.52 -19.74 -17.33
C VAL A 217 15.76 -20.57 -17.58
N THR A 218 16.18 -20.72 -18.84
CA THR A 218 17.38 -21.46 -19.20
C THR A 218 18.62 -20.81 -18.59
N ARG A 219 18.77 -19.49 -18.74
CA ARG A 219 19.88 -18.74 -18.11
C ARG A 219 19.88 -18.85 -16.59
N TYR A 220 18.71 -18.79 -15.96
CA TYR A 220 18.59 -18.99 -14.52
C TYR A 220 19.07 -20.37 -14.09
N ARG A 221 18.60 -21.43 -14.75
CA ARG A 221 19.01 -22.81 -14.42
C ARG A 221 20.51 -23.01 -14.57
N GLU A 222 21.08 -22.54 -15.68
CA GLU A 222 22.54 -22.59 -15.89
C GLU A 222 23.29 -21.83 -14.79
N ALA A 223 22.90 -20.57 -14.52
CA ALA A 223 23.56 -19.75 -13.53
C ALA A 223 23.46 -20.29 -12.09
N ILE A 224 22.28 -20.81 -11.69
CA ILE A 224 22.10 -21.35 -10.34
C ILE A 224 22.78 -22.70 -10.17
N ASP A 225 22.76 -23.57 -11.19
CA ASP A 225 23.42 -24.88 -11.15
C ASP A 225 24.95 -24.71 -11.08
N ASP A 226 25.52 -23.80 -11.88
CA ASP A 226 26.95 -23.46 -11.84
C ASP A 226 27.33 -22.90 -10.46
N TYR A 227 26.53 -21.95 -9.94
CA TYR A 227 26.78 -21.32 -8.64
C TYR A 227 26.72 -22.32 -7.49
N ARG A 228 25.71 -23.20 -7.46
CA ARG A 228 25.58 -24.26 -6.45
C ARG A 228 26.69 -25.29 -6.55
N THR A 229 27.13 -25.62 -7.76
CA THR A 229 28.25 -26.55 -7.99
C THR A 229 29.56 -26.01 -7.41
N LEU A 230 29.83 -24.72 -7.60
CA LEU A 230 31.02 -24.07 -7.03
C LEU A 230 30.99 -24.10 -5.50
N ILE A 231 29.86 -23.72 -4.89
CA ILE A 231 29.71 -23.74 -3.43
C ILE A 231 29.85 -25.16 -2.88
N ALA A 232 29.23 -26.15 -3.52
CA ALA A 232 29.32 -27.55 -3.10
C ALA A 232 30.75 -28.11 -3.26
N GLY A 233 31.56 -27.55 -4.16
CA GLY A 233 32.97 -27.85 -4.35
C GLY A 233 33.92 -27.13 -3.39
N ASP A 234 33.41 -26.39 -2.41
CA ASP A 234 34.17 -25.47 -1.55
C ASP A 234 34.97 -24.41 -2.35
N GLU A 235 34.52 -24.09 -3.57
CA GLU A 235 35.08 -23.01 -4.39
C GLU A 235 34.38 -21.69 -4.08
N ILE A 236 35.13 -20.58 -4.13
CA ILE A 236 34.58 -19.24 -3.91
C ILE A 236 34.12 -18.67 -5.25
N PRO A 237 32.82 -18.40 -5.45
CA PRO A 237 32.34 -17.79 -6.67
C PRO A 237 32.99 -16.42 -6.89
N ASN A 238 33.44 -16.16 -8.11
CA ASN A 238 33.95 -14.86 -8.54
C ASN A 238 32.81 -13.86 -8.79
N GLU A 239 33.17 -12.62 -9.11
CA GLU A 239 32.21 -11.53 -9.33
C GLU A 239 31.26 -11.80 -10.51
N ASP A 240 31.72 -12.48 -11.56
CA ASP A 240 30.91 -12.80 -12.74
C ASP A 240 29.83 -13.84 -12.41
N GLU A 241 30.17 -14.88 -11.63
CA GLU A 241 29.23 -15.90 -11.17
C GLU A 241 28.17 -15.30 -10.23
N VAL A 242 28.59 -14.46 -9.29
CA VAL A 242 27.71 -13.70 -8.39
C VAL A 242 26.77 -12.79 -9.18
N TYR A 243 27.28 -12.11 -10.19
CA TYR A 243 26.49 -11.23 -11.04
C TYR A 243 25.48 -12.02 -11.89
N ASN A 244 25.90 -13.13 -12.49
CA ASN A 244 25.06 -13.96 -13.35
C ASN A 244 23.88 -14.58 -12.59
N VAL A 245 24.09 -15.11 -11.39
CA VAL A 245 23.00 -15.66 -10.57
C VAL A 245 22.03 -14.55 -10.14
N SER A 246 22.57 -13.40 -9.72
CA SER A 246 21.77 -12.26 -9.28
C SER A 246 20.89 -11.70 -10.39
N ILE A 247 21.44 -11.56 -11.59
CA ILE A 247 20.69 -10.98 -12.71
C ILE A 247 19.66 -11.94 -13.29
N SER A 248 19.97 -13.23 -13.32
CA SER A 248 19.05 -14.24 -13.81
C SER A 248 17.85 -14.38 -12.87
N LEU A 249 18.09 -14.41 -11.55
CA LEU A 249 17.02 -14.40 -10.54
C LEU A 249 16.19 -13.12 -10.59
N LYS A 250 16.83 -11.95 -10.75
CA LYS A 250 16.12 -10.67 -10.93
C LYS A 250 15.13 -10.74 -12.09
N LYS A 251 15.58 -11.20 -13.26
CA LYS A 251 14.74 -11.32 -14.46
C LYS A 251 13.61 -12.33 -14.27
N VAL A 252 13.88 -13.47 -13.63
CA VAL A 252 12.86 -14.47 -13.28
C VAL A 252 11.80 -13.86 -12.36
N SER A 253 12.18 -13.19 -11.27
CA SER A 253 11.23 -12.53 -10.36
C SER A 253 10.38 -11.48 -11.08
N THR A 254 11.03 -10.60 -11.85
CA THR A 254 10.35 -9.54 -12.61
C THR A 254 9.37 -10.08 -13.63
N LEU A 255 9.70 -11.16 -14.36
CA LEU A 255 8.77 -11.80 -15.28
C LEU A 255 7.62 -12.49 -14.54
N TYR A 256 7.90 -13.17 -13.43
CA TYR A 256 6.87 -13.79 -12.58
C TYR A 256 5.83 -12.78 -12.06
N ALA A 257 6.23 -11.52 -11.84
CA ALA A 257 5.30 -10.48 -11.38
C ALA A 257 4.18 -10.18 -12.39
N SER A 258 4.39 -10.41 -13.69
CA SER A 258 3.44 -10.08 -14.77
C SER A 258 3.02 -11.30 -15.61
N HIS A 259 3.70 -12.44 -15.48
CA HIS A 259 3.47 -13.63 -16.30
C HIS A 259 3.49 -14.92 -15.46
N ASN A 260 2.66 -15.87 -15.84
CA ASN A 260 2.63 -17.19 -15.19
C ASN A 260 3.79 -18.07 -15.68
N LEU A 261 4.80 -18.24 -14.83
CA LEU A 261 5.97 -19.10 -15.10
C LEU A 261 5.85 -20.50 -14.46
N ASN A 262 4.72 -20.84 -13.82
CA ASN A 262 4.52 -22.16 -13.21
C ASN A 262 4.71 -23.36 -14.16
N PRO A 263 4.39 -23.28 -15.48
CA PRO A 263 4.66 -24.40 -16.42
C PRO A 263 6.12 -24.84 -16.48
N TRP A 264 7.07 -24.01 -16.05
CA TRP A 264 8.50 -24.32 -16.00
C TRP A 264 8.95 -24.98 -14.68
N ASN A 265 8.05 -25.21 -13.73
CA ASN A 265 8.33 -25.92 -12.47
C ASN A 265 9.53 -25.37 -11.69
N LEU A 266 9.57 -24.05 -11.50
CA LEU A 266 10.71 -23.37 -10.87
C LEU A 266 10.61 -23.34 -9.34
N PHE A 267 9.43 -23.61 -8.78
CA PHE A 267 9.16 -23.47 -7.35
C PHE A 267 10.19 -24.22 -6.49
N ASP A 268 10.42 -25.51 -6.75
CA ASP A 268 11.30 -26.31 -5.90
C ASP A 268 12.76 -25.87 -5.99
N SER A 269 13.22 -25.48 -7.18
CA SER A 269 14.56 -24.93 -7.38
C SER A 269 14.74 -23.59 -6.66
N LEU A 270 13.77 -22.68 -6.75
CA LEU A 270 13.80 -21.39 -6.04
C LEU A 270 13.70 -21.56 -4.50
N TYR A 271 12.91 -22.54 -4.06
CA TYR A 271 12.69 -22.81 -2.64
C TYR A 271 13.88 -23.50 -1.97
N GLU A 272 14.68 -24.26 -2.72
CA GLU A 272 15.89 -24.93 -2.21
C GLU A 272 16.84 -23.92 -1.53
N ASP A 273 17.12 -22.78 -2.17
CA ASP A 273 18.00 -21.77 -1.57
C ASP A 273 17.40 -21.19 -0.26
N ILE A 274 16.08 -21.05 -0.20
CA ILE A 274 15.36 -20.60 1.00
C ILE A 274 15.48 -21.64 2.12
N GLU A 275 15.25 -22.92 1.79
CA GLU A 275 15.33 -24.03 2.73
C GLU A 275 16.74 -24.17 3.30
N GLU A 276 17.78 -24.03 2.47
CA GLU A 276 19.17 -24.09 2.92
C GLU A 276 19.54 -22.96 3.89
N ARG A 277 19.06 -21.73 3.63
CA ARG A 277 19.30 -20.58 4.49
C ARG A 277 18.60 -20.73 5.84
N VAL A 278 17.38 -21.26 5.85
CA VAL A 278 16.63 -21.60 7.07
C VAL A 278 17.28 -22.78 7.83
N GLY A 279 17.89 -23.71 7.11
CA GLY A 279 18.58 -24.90 7.65
C GLY A 279 19.84 -24.62 8.47
N GLY A 280 20.25 -23.36 8.61
CA GLY A 280 21.36 -22.95 9.48
C GLY A 280 22.75 -23.05 8.85
N LYS A 281 22.84 -23.16 7.52
CA LYS A 281 24.09 -22.83 6.82
C LYS A 281 24.41 -21.34 7.06
N SER A 282 25.70 -20.99 7.13
CA SER A 282 26.11 -19.60 7.38
C SER A 282 25.45 -18.67 6.35
N PRO A 283 24.98 -17.46 6.72
CA PRO A 283 24.46 -16.49 5.76
C PRO A 283 25.47 -16.14 4.66
N ASP A 284 26.76 -16.38 4.90
CA ASP A 284 27.87 -16.18 3.95
C ASP A 284 28.10 -17.37 2.99
N THR A 285 27.34 -18.47 3.13
CA THR A 285 27.56 -19.74 2.39
C THR A 285 26.47 -20.08 1.38
N GLY A 286 25.68 -19.08 0.95
CA GLY A 286 24.59 -19.25 -0.01
C GLY A 286 24.61 -18.18 -1.10
N ILE A 287 23.52 -18.09 -1.86
CA ILE A 287 23.36 -17.08 -2.90
C ILE A 287 23.45 -15.65 -2.35
N PRO A 288 23.84 -14.67 -3.18
CA PRO A 288 23.94 -13.27 -2.77
C PRO A 288 22.63 -12.76 -2.17
N LYS A 289 22.71 -11.89 -1.16
CA LYS A 289 21.54 -11.39 -0.44
C LYS A 289 20.48 -10.72 -1.32
N ASP A 290 20.90 -9.95 -2.31
CA ASP A 290 19.98 -9.28 -3.24
C ASP A 290 19.31 -10.31 -4.16
N ALA A 291 20.05 -11.35 -4.56
CA ALA A 291 19.53 -12.48 -5.31
C ALA A 291 18.52 -13.30 -4.50
N PHE A 292 18.77 -13.47 -3.20
CA PHE A 292 17.90 -14.19 -2.28
C PHE A 292 16.52 -13.56 -2.14
N VAL A 293 16.43 -12.22 -2.14
CA VAL A 293 15.14 -11.50 -2.14
C VAL A 293 14.31 -11.88 -3.37
N TYR A 294 14.94 -12.04 -4.54
CA TYR A 294 14.23 -12.49 -5.75
C TYR A 294 13.72 -13.93 -5.66
N CYS A 295 14.38 -14.82 -4.91
CA CYS A 295 13.83 -16.16 -4.63
C CYS A 295 12.54 -16.08 -3.81
N ILE A 296 12.51 -15.21 -2.78
CA ILE A 296 11.32 -14.96 -1.96
C ILE A 296 10.18 -14.42 -2.82
N GLU A 297 10.45 -13.37 -3.61
CA GLU A 297 9.48 -12.76 -4.52
C GLU A 297 8.95 -13.77 -5.57
N ALA A 298 9.84 -14.54 -6.22
CA ALA A 298 9.46 -15.51 -7.25
C ALA A 298 8.62 -16.67 -6.69
N CYS A 299 8.95 -17.18 -5.50
CA CYS A 299 8.12 -18.18 -4.82
C CYS A 299 6.75 -17.62 -4.44
N PHE A 300 6.70 -16.37 -3.96
CA PHE A 300 5.45 -15.66 -3.69
C PHE A 300 4.57 -15.57 -4.94
N PHE A 301 5.13 -15.15 -6.08
CA PHE A 301 4.39 -15.08 -7.34
C PHE A 301 3.95 -16.46 -7.83
N SER A 302 4.80 -17.49 -7.72
CA SER A 302 4.44 -18.86 -8.10
C SER A 302 3.21 -19.38 -7.34
N ILE A 303 3.13 -19.11 -6.03
CA ILE A 303 1.97 -19.46 -5.19
C ILE A 303 0.71 -18.71 -5.66
N ASN A 304 0.80 -17.40 -5.90
CA ASN A 304 -0.34 -16.59 -6.36
C ASN A 304 -0.84 -17.03 -7.75
N TRP A 305 0.07 -17.28 -8.69
CA TRP A 305 -0.28 -17.84 -10.00
C TRP A 305 -0.89 -19.24 -9.90
N GLY A 306 -0.46 -20.03 -8.91
CA GLY A 306 -1.06 -21.32 -8.59
C GLY A 306 -2.52 -21.18 -8.19
N LEU A 307 -2.84 -20.24 -7.29
CA LEU A 307 -4.23 -19.96 -6.91
C LEU A 307 -5.06 -19.46 -8.11
N TYR A 308 -4.53 -18.48 -8.85
CA TYR A 308 -5.19 -17.96 -10.05
C TYR A 308 -5.49 -19.06 -11.08
N HIS A 309 -4.56 -19.99 -11.27
CA HIS A 309 -4.79 -21.15 -12.15
C HIS A 309 -5.95 -22.01 -11.66
N LEU A 310 -5.99 -22.34 -10.36
CA LEU A 310 -7.08 -23.14 -9.79
C LEU A 310 -8.45 -22.43 -9.88
N GLU A 311 -8.49 -21.10 -9.77
CA GLU A 311 -9.72 -20.33 -9.90
C GLU A 311 -10.23 -20.24 -11.35
N THR A 312 -9.32 -20.21 -12.33
CA THR A 312 -9.66 -19.96 -13.73
C THR A 312 -9.68 -21.21 -14.62
N THR A 313 -9.08 -22.32 -14.18
CA THR A 313 -8.98 -23.53 -14.99
C THR A 313 -10.34 -24.14 -15.26
N ARG A 314 -10.58 -24.46 -16.54
CA ARG A 314 -11.82 -25.11 -17.01
C ARG A 314 -11.77 -26.63 -16.83
N ASP A 315 -10.58 -27.21 -16.86
CA ASP A 315 -10.38 -28.64 -16.60
C ASP A 315 -10.21 -28.85 -15.09
N ARG A 316 -11.24 -29.43 -14.46
CA ARG A 316 -11.24 -29.70 -13.01
C ARG A 316 -10.64 -31.06 -12.64
N SER A 317 -10.10 -31.83 -13.60
CA SER A 317 -9.61 -33.18 -13.34
C SER A 317 -8.35 -33.22 -12.47
N GLN A 318 -7.45 -32.24 -12.63
CA GLN A 318 -6.17 -32.15 -11.89
C GLN A 318 -6.24 -31.25 -10.65
N VAL A 319 -7.30 -30.43 -10.52
CA VAL A 319 -7.50 -29.47 -9.42
C VAL A 319 -7.27 -30.06 -8.03
N PRO A 320 -7.74 -31.27 -7.67
CA PRO A 320 -7.48 -31.82 -6.33
C PRO A 320 -5.99 -32.07 -6.05
N GLN A 321 -5.23 -32.52 -7.05
CA GLN A 321 -3.80 -32.80 -6.91
C GLN A 321 -3.00 -31.49 -6.87
N GLU A 322 -3.30 -30.58 -7.79
CA GLU A 322 -2.68 -29.26 -7.87
C GLU A 322 -2.96 -28.41 -6.63
N ALA A 323 -4.19 -28.43 -6.11
CA ALA A 323 -4.54 -27.75 -4.87
C ALA A 323 -3.80 -28.32 -3.66
N HIS A 324 -3.68 -29.66 -3.57
CA HIS A 324 -2.90 -30.28 -2.50
C HIS A 324 -1.41 -29.89 -2.58
N GLU A 325 -0.83 -29.88 -3.78
CA GLU A 325 0.55 -29.42 -4.00
C GLU A 325 0.74 -27.95 -3.65
N LEU A 326 -0.17 -27.09 -4.10
CA LEU A 326 -0.16 -25.66 -3.77
C LEU A 326 -0.25 -25.46 -2.26
N ASN A 327 -1.14 -26.18 -1.57
CA ASN A 327 -1.28 -26.08 -0.12
C ASN A 327 0.01 -26.46 0.62
N ARG A 328 0.66 -27.56 0.18
CA ARG A 328 1.96 -27.97 0.72
C ARG A 328 3.02 -26.91 0.49
N ASN A 329 3.09 -26.35 -0.72
CA ASN A 329 4.06 -25.33 -1.09
C ASN A 329 3.82 -24.01 -0.34
N LEU A 330 2.56 -23.60 -0.15
CA LEU A 330 2.15 -22.46 0.66
C LEU A 330 2.62 -22.61 2.11
N HIS A 331 2.32 -23.74 2.76
CA HIS A 331 2.66 -23.94 4.17
C HIS A 331 4.17 -24.02 4.40
N LYS A 332 4.92 -24.73 3.54
CA LYS A 332 6.39 -24.79 3.68
C LYS A 332 7.02 -23.40 3.45
N TYR A 333 6.54 -22.66 2.45
CA TYR A 333 6.97 -21.28 2.18
C TYR A 333 6.67 -20.33 3.35
N LEU A 334 5.44 -20.31 3.88
CA LEU A 334 5.08 -19.47 5.02
C LEU A 334 5.90 -19.81 6.26
N SER A 335 6.16 -21.10 6.52
CA SER A 335 7.04 -21.53 7.62
C SER A 335 8.46 -20.99 7.45
N ALA A 336 9.01 -21.05 6.24
CA ALA A 336 10.33 -20.49 5.93
C ALA A 336 10.35 -18.96 6.10
N CYS A 337 9.36 -18.25 5.56
CA CYS A 337 9.26 -16.80 5.75
C CYS A 337 9.13 -16.39 7.22
N ASN A 338 8.37 -17.14 8.04
CA ASN A 338 8.29 -16.87 9.48
C ASN A 338 9.66 -16.99 10.15
N HIS A 339 10.45 -18.01 9.77
CA HIS A 339 11.80 -18.17 10.26
C HIS A 339 12.70 -16.99 9.84
N LEU A 340 12.64 -16.58 8.56
CA LEU A 340 13.43 -15.48 8.02
C LEU A 340 13.13 -14.15 8.73
N VAL A 341 11.84 -13.80 8.92
CA VAL A 341 11.46 -12.59 9.66
C VAL A 341 12.06 -12.60 11.07
N ARG A 342 12.06 -13.76 11.74
CA ARG A 342 12.46 -13.87 13.14
C ARG A 342 13.98 -13.89 13.36
N TYR A 343 14.73 -14.53 12.46
CA TYR A 343 16.12 -14.91 12.72
C TYR A 343 17.12 -14.45 11.66
N ASP A 344 16.69 -14.01 10.47
CA ASP A 344 17.63 -13.52 9.47
C ASP A 344 18.30 -12.22 9.94
N ARG A 345 19.52 -11.98 9.49
CA ARG A 345 20.32 -10.80 9.86
C ARG A 345 20.17 -9.67 8.86
N GLU A 346 19.79 -9.97 7.62
CA GLU A 346 19.66 -8.98 6.56
C GLU A 346 18.26 -8.35 6.58
N PRO A 347 18.14 -7.02 6.81
CA PRO A 347 16.84 -6.36 6.88
C PRO A 347 16.01 -6.54 5.60
N SER A 348 16.64 -6.48 4.42
CA SER A 348 15.96 -6.66 3.13
C SER A 348 15.26 -8.02 3.00
N VAL A 349 15.84 -9.06 3.59
CA VAL A 349 15.28 -10.41 3.62
C VAL A 349 14.10 -10.49 4.58
N GLN A 350 14.24 -9.92 5.78
CA GLN A 350 13.15 -9.84 6.77
C GLN A 350 11.95 -9.07 6.21
N GLU A 351 12.20 -7.94 5.55
CA GLU A 351 11.19 -7.09 4.93
C GLU A 351 10.43 -7.80 3.79
N ALA A 352 11.16 -8.47 2.89
CA ALA A 352 10.56 -9.23 1.79
C ALA A 352 9.70 -10.39 2.30
N ALA A 353 10.20 -11.14 3.31
CA ALA A 353 9.46 -12.21 3.94
C ALA A 353 8.21 -11.70 4.69
N PHE A 354 8.33 -10.58 5.41
CA PHE A 354 7.21 -9.95 6.13
C PHE A 354 6.10 -9.52 5.18
N MET A 355 6.44 -8.84 4.08
CA MET A 355 5.47 -8.43 3.07
C MET A 355 4.78 -9.64 2.43
N SER A 356 5.56 -10.67 2.07
CA SER A 356 5.03 -11.90 1.48
C SER A 356 4.04 -12.60 2.41
N ILE A 357 4.33 -12.70 3.71
CA ILE A 357 3.40 -13.26 4.70
C ILE A 357 2.12 -12.43 4.77
N CYS A 358 2.22 -11.10 4.90
CA CYS A 358 1.05 -10.25 5.03
C CYS A 358 0.12 -10.36 3.82
N ASP A 359 0.67 -10.30 2.61
CA ASP A 359 -0.15 -10.36 1.40
C ASP A 359 -0.73 -11.77 1.17
N LEU A 360 0.03 -12.84 1.42
CA LEU A 360 -0.49 -14.22 1.33
C LEU A 360 -1.59 -14.48 2.37
N LEU A 361 -1.49 -13.95 3.59
CA LEU A 361 -2.56 -14.09 4.58
C LEU A 361 -3.85 -13.37 4.15
N VAL A 362 -3.76 -12.32 3.34
CA VAL A 362 -4.94 -11.66 2.74
C VAL A 362 -5.52 -12.51 1.62
N VAL A 363 -4.67 -12.97 0.71
CA VAL A 363 -5.07 -13.76 -0.46
C VAL A 363 -5.68 -15.10 -0.03
N PHE A 364 -5.06 -15.81 0.91
CA PHE A 364 -5.49 -17.11 1.44
C PHE A 364 -6.35 -16.98 2.71
N SER A 365 -7.11 -15.88 2.83
CA SER A 365 -8.01 -15.63 3.96
C SER A 365 -9.33 -16.40 3.85
N ASP A 366 -10.19 -16.24 4.86
CA ASP A 366 -11.55 -16.81 4.88
C ASP A 366 -12.41 -16.39 3.67
N GLN A 367 -12.01 -15.37 2.90
CA GLN A 367 -12.70 -15.01 1.65
C GLN A 367 -12.74 -16.17 0.65
N LEU A 368 -11.72 -17.05 0.64
CA LEU A 368 -11.72 -18.25 -0.21
C LEU A 368 -12.81 -19.26 0.18
N GLN A 369 -13.35 -19.21 1.41
CA GLN A 369 -14.47 -20.07 1.80
C GLN A 369 -15.75 -19.78 1.00
N SER A 370 -15.86 -18.59 0.39
CA SER A 370 -16.98 -18.23 -0.46
C SER A 370 -16.92 -18.88 -1.85
N ASN A 371 -15.79 -19.50 -2.22
CA ASN A 371 -15.63 -20.18 -3.49
C ASN A 371 -16.50 -21.45 -3.55
N ALA A 372 -16.97 -21.82 -4.73
CA ALA A 372 -17.80 -23.02 -4.92
C ALA A 372 -16.99 -24.33 -4.87
N ASP A 373 -15.67 -24.29 -5.08
CA ASP A 373 -14.82 -25.49 -5.09
C ASP A 373 -14.19 -25.78 -3.72
N GLU A 374 -14.50 -26.96 -3.17
CA GLU A 374 -13.98 -27.44 -1.89
C GLU A 374 -12.44 -27.52 -1.84
N ASN A 375 -11.78 -27.79 -2.97
CA ASN A 375 -10.33 -27.83 -3.04
C ASN A 375 -9.73 -26.44 -2.82
N ILE A 376 -10.36 -25.39 -3.37
CA ILE A 376 -9.92 -24.00 -3.17
C ILE A 376 -10.24 -23.53 -1.75
N GLN A 377 -11.41 -23.93 -1.20
CA GLN A 377 -11.74 -23.67 0.20
C GLN A 377 -10.70 -24.27 1.16
N SER A 378 -10.10 -25.41 0.81
CA SER A 378 -9.07 -26.08 1.63
C SER A 378 -7.74 -25.32 1.72
N LEU A 379 -7.53 -24.29 0.88
CA LEU A 379 -6.32 -23.46 0.87
C LEU A 379 -6.35 -22.32 1.89
N VAL A 380 -7.46 -22.14 2.61
CA VAL A 380 -7.58 -21.10 3.64
C VAL A 380 -6.52 -21.31 4.72
N CYS A 381 -5.68 -20.29 4.94
CA CYS A 381 -4.55 -20.36 5.85
C CYS A 381 -4.64 -19.26 6.92
N PRO A 382 -5.30 -19.53 8.07
CA PRO A 382 -5.39 -18.55 9.16
C PRO A 382 -4.07 -18.44 9.94
N PRO A 383 -3.67 -17.24 10.39
CA PRO A 383 -2.43 -17.06 11.15
C PRO A 383 -2.57 -17.59 12.59
N ASN A 384 -1.60 -18.41 13.01
CA ASN A 384 -1.52 -18.90 14.39
C ASN A 384 -1.02 -17.81 15.36
N GLU A 385 -1.20 -17.98 16.68
CA GLU A 385 -0.85 -16.95 17.67
C GLU A 385 0.64 -16.53 17.63
N GLU A 386 1.54 -17.47 17.33
CA GLU A 386 2.98 -17.19 17.19
C GLU A 386 3.26 -16.26 16.00
N GLN A 387 2.64 -16.52 14.85
CA GLN A 387 2.75 -15.68 13.66
C GLN A 387 2.13 -14.30 13.90
N GLN A 388 1.01 -14.21 14.63
CA GLN A 388 0.43 -12.92 15.01
C GLN A 388 1.40 -12.09 15.86
N GLN A 389 2.07 -12.74 16.83
CA GLN A 389 3.08 -12.10 17.66
C GLN A 389 4.30 -11.68 16.83
N LEU A 390 4.81 -12.57 15.97
CA LEU A 390 5.96 -12.29 15.09
C LEU A 390 5.72 -11.06 14.20
N LEU A 391 4.56 -10.98 13.54
CA LEU A 391 4.22 -9.86 12.67
C LEU A 391 4.09 -8.54 13.46
N ASN A 392 3.54 -8.60 14.68
CA ASN A 392 3.47 -7.44 15.55
C ASN A 392 4.88 -6.99 15.98
N GLU A 393 5.73 -7.93 16.43
CA GLU A 393 7.12 -7.67 16.83
C GLU A 393 7.87 -6.95 15.70
N PHE A 394 7.79 -7.45 14.46
CA PHE A 394 8.39 -6.80 13.29
C PHE A 394 7.90 -5.35 13.12
N VAL A 395 6.59 -5.10 13.23
CA VAL A 395 6.06 -3.74 13.12
C VAL A 395 6.57 -2.85 14.27
N GLN A 396 6.65 -3.36 15.49
CA GLN A 396 7.19 -2.59 16.62
C GLN A 396 8.67 -2.24 16.43
N THR A 397 9.47 -3.16 15.89
CA THR A 397 10.92 -2.95 15.72
C THR A 397 11.28 -2.15 14.48
N THR A 398 10.57 -2.36 13.36
CA THR A 398 10.97 -1.82 12.05
C THR A 398 10.23 -0.53 11.69
N VAL A 399 8.94 -0.42 12.06
CA VAL A 399 8.13 0.77 11.72
C VAL A 399 8.26 1.85 12.78
N PHE A 400 8.15 1.46 14.06
CA PHE A 400 8.14 2.37 15.21
C PHE A 400 9.51 2.51 15.89
N SER A 401 10.61 2.17 15.20
CA SER A 401 11.98 2.40 15.69
C SER A 401 12.23 3.90 15.93
N THR A 402 12.98 4.20 16.99
CA THR A 402 13.36 5.57 17.40
C THR A 402 14.61 6.08 16.71
N GLU A 403 15.24 5.28 15.85
CA GLU A 403 16.42 5.68 15.09
C GLU A 403 15.98 6.61 13.96
N GLN A 404 16.23 7.91 14.13
CA GLN A 404 16.10 8.88 13.06
C GLN A 404 17.24 8.61 12.07
N GLU A 405 16.90 8.17 10.86
CA GLU A 405 17.87 8.00 9.79
C GLU A 405 18.47 9.37 9.43
N GLU A 406 19.76 9.55 9.73
CA GLU A 406 20.56 10.66 9.22
C GLU A 406 20.78 10.43 7.72
N GLY A 407 19.99 11.10 6.87
CA GLY A 407 20.05 10.98 5.42
C GLY A 407 19.58 12.25 4.72
N LEU A 408 19.78 12.31 3.39
CA LEU A 408 19.18 13.34 2.55
C LEU A 408 17.65 13.23 2.58
N ASP A 409 16.94 14.33 2.32
CA ASP A 409 15.47 14.36 2.43
C ASP A 409 14.78 13.31 1.53
N GLU A 410 15.29 13.05 0.33
CA GLU A 410 14.74 12.06 -0.62
C GLU A 410 14.81 10.61 -0.08
N THR A 411 16.00 10.18 0.36
CA THR A 411 16.19 8.82 0.90
C THR A 411 15.36 8.59 2.16
N ARG A 412 15.18 9.65 2.96
CA ARG A 412 14.32 9.61 4.16
C ARG A 412 12.85 9.48 3.79
N ILE A 413 12.41 10.14 2.72
CA ILE A 413 11.02 10.03 2.22
C ILE A 413 10.76 8.61 1.70
N GLU A 414 11.67 8.02 0.93
CA GLU A 414 11.56 6.64 0.45
C GLU A 414 11.50 5.62 1.59
N ALA A 415 12.40 5.74 2.57
CA ALA A 415 12.40 4.88 3.76
C ALA A 415 11.12 5.04 4.59
N LEU A 416 10.58 6.26 4.70
CA LEU A 416 9.28 6.50 5.33
C LEU A 416 8.14 5.84 4.53
N HIS A 417 8.12 5.97 3.20
CA HIS A 417 7.12 5.29 2.37
C HIS A 417 7.18 3.77 2.54
N LYS A 418 8.37 3.20 2.62
CA LYS A 418 8.58 1.77 2.86
C LYS A 418 8.03 1.33 4.22
N ARG A 419 8.35 2.06 5.30
CA ARG A 419 7.80 1.77 6.65
C ARG A 419 6.28 1.95 6.71
N ARG A 420 5.73 2.96 6.03
CA ARG A 420 4.29 3.16 5.87
C ARG A 420 3.63 1.96 5.16
N SER A 421 4.28 1.38 4.15
CA SER A 421 3.81 0.17 3.47
C SER A 421 3.75 -1.04 4.40
N PHE A 422 4.76 -1.26 5.25
CA PHE A 422 4.73 -2.33 6.26
C PHE A 422 3.59 -2.16 7.27
N LEU A 423 3.40 -0.93 7.76
CA LEU A 423 2.31 -0.64 8.67
C LEU A 423 0.94 -0.88 8.03
N ALA A 424 0.77 -0.43 6.78
CA ALA A 424 -0.44 -0.66 6.02
C ALA A 424 -0.69 -2.16 5.76
N ALA A 425 0.36 -2.93 5.46
CA ALA A 425 0.29 -4.40 5.31
C ALA A 425 -0.29 -5.06 6.57
N TYR A 426 0.27 -4.77 7.75
CA TYR A 426 -0.22 -5.28 9.02
C TYR A 426 -1.64 -4.80 9.36
N CYS A 427 -1.94 -3.52 9.11
CA CYS A 427 -3.26 -2.95 9.39
C CYS A 427 -4.36 -3.54 8.48
N LYS A 428 -4.03 -3.88 7.23
CA LYS A 428 -4.95 -4.63 6.33
C LYS A 428 -5.37 -5.96 6.98
N LEU A 429 -4.45 -6.69 7.61
CA LEU A 429 -4.80 -7.95 8.30
C LEU A 429 -5.84 -7.76 9.40
N ILE A 430 -5.78 -6.64 10.14
CA ILE A 430 -6.77 -6.31 11.19
C ILE A 430 -8.10 -5.89 10.57
N VAL A 431 -8.07 -5.02 9.55
CA VAL A 431 -9.27 -4.49 8.89
C VAL A 431 -10.04 -5.56 8.13
N TYR A 432 -9.35 -6.54 7.55
CA TYR A 432 -9.98 -7.70 6.90
C TYR A 432 -10.31 -8.84 7.87
N ASN A 433 -10.21 -8.60 9.19
CA ASN A 433 -10.54 -9.57 10.24
C ASN A 433 -9.75 -10.89 10.17
N ILE A 434 -8.55 -10.85 9.57
CA ILE A 434 -7.58 -11.95 9.56
C ILE A 434 -6.88 -12.00 10.93
N LEU A 435 -6.56 -10.82 11.47
CA LEU A 435 -6.12 -10.65 12.85
C LEU A 435 -7.28 -10.14 13.72
N PRO A 436 -7.35 -10.56 14.99
CA PRO A 436 -8.36 -10.06 15.90
C PRO A 436 -8.16 -8.55 16.15
N ILE A 437 -9.26 -7.80 16.26
CA ILE A 437 -9.23 -6.33 16.48
C ILE A 437 -8.38 -5.94 17.70
N LYS A 438 -8.21 -6.82 18.70
CA LYS A 438 -7.32 -6.60 19.85
C LYS A 438 -5.85 -6.35 19.45
N ALA A 439 -5.39 -6.89 18.33
CA ALA A 439 -4.03 -6.72 17.82
C ALA A 439 -3.73 -5.26 17.42
N ALA A 440 -4.76 -4.46 17.11
CA ALA A 440 -4.59 -3.04 16.82
C ALA A 440 -4.15 -2.24 18.06
N ALA A 441 -4.23 -2.82 19.26
CA ALA A 441 -3.88 -2.12 20.48
C ALA A 441 -2.42 -1.63 20.49
N ASP A 442 -1.51 -2.44 19.94
CA ASP A 442 -0.08 -2.12 19.81
C ASP A 442 0.23 -1.11 18.71
N ILE A 443 -0.74 -0.81 17.85
CA ILE A 443 -0.65 0.20 16.80
C ILE A 443 -1.24 1.53 17.28
N PHE A 444 -2.43 1.48 17.88
CA PHE A 444 -3.15 2.68 18.33
C PHE A 444 -2.39 3.45 19.43
N LYS A 445 -1.54 2.79 20.22
CA LYS A 445 -0.69 3.46 21.23
C LYS A 445 0.28 4.47 20.61
N HIS A 446 0.68 4.27 19.35
CA HIS A 446 1.62 5.12 18.62
C HIS A 446 0.96 6.32 17.92
N TYR A 447 -0.38 6.44 17.98
CA TYR A 447 -1.14 7.43 17.22
C TYR A 447 -0.75 8.89 17.50
N LEU A 448 -0.34 9.19 18.74
CA LEU A 448 0.08 10.54 19.12
C LEU A 448 1.55 10.80 18.74
N ARG A 449 2.45 9.86 19.07
CA ARG A 449 3.90 10.00 18.91
C ARG A 449 4.34 10.05 17.45
N HIS A 450 3.72 9.25 16.59
CA HIS A 450 4.04 9.16 15.16
C HIS A 450 2.90 9.71 14.29
N TYR A 451 2.26 10.80 14.73
CA TYR A 451 1.10 11.36 14.03
C TYR A 451 1.44 11.84 12.62
N ASP A 452 2.59 12.49 12.43
CA ASP A 452 2.99 13.03 11.12
C ASP A 452 3.40 11.92 10.14
N GLU A 453 4.01 10.85 10.64
CA GLU A 453 4.52 9.73 9.84
C GLU A 453 3.44 8.70 9.49
N TYR A 454 2.55 8.38 10.44
CA TYR A 454 1.64 7.23 10.37
C TYR A 454 0.19 7.56 10.77
N GLY A 455 -0.11 8.80 11.16
CA GLY A 455 -1.40 9.17 11.75
C GLY A 455 -2.60 8.93 10.84
N ASP A 456 -2.45 9.08 9.52
CA ASP A 456 -3.48 8.79 8.54
C ASP A 456 -3.82 7.28 8.44
N ILE A 457 -2.80 6.42 8.41
CA ILE A 457 -2.95 4.95 8.39
C ILE A 457 -3.62 4.48 9.68
N ILE A 458 -3.14 4.95 10.84
CA ILE A 458 -3.68 4.58 12.15
C ILE A 458 -5.12 5.06 12.29
N LYS A 459 -5.42 6.30 11.89
CA LYS A 459 -6.78 6.87 11.93
C LYS A 459 -7.74 6.09 11.02
N THR A 460 -7.31 5.71 9.83
CA THR A 460 -8.12 4.91 8.89
C THR A 460 -8.41 3.53 9.47
N THR A 461 -7.39 2.88 10.05
CA THR A 461 -7.52 1.57 10.71
C THR A 461 -8.48 1.64 11.90
N LEU A 462 -8.39 2.69 12.71
CA LEU A 462 -9.33 2.96 13.82
C LEU A 462 -10.76 3.16 13.30
N GLY A 463 -10.94 3.94 12.23
CA GLY A 463 -12.23 4.14 11.58
C GLY A 463 -12.86 2.83 11.09
N LYS A 464 -12.07 2.01 10.40
CA LYS A 464 -12.50 0.72 9.83
C LYS A 464 -12.79 -0.32 10.91
N THR A 465 -11.94 -0.47 11.92
CA THR A 465 -12.22 -1.39 13.05
C THR A 465 -13.49 -1.02 13.81
N ARG A 466 -13.80 0.28 13.92
CA ARG A 466 -15.05 0.77 14.51
C ARG A 466 -16.28 0.47 13.65
N GLU A 467 -16.14 0.53 12.32
CA GLU A 467 -17.20 0.13 11.36
C GLU A 467 -17.50 -1.37 11.49
N ILE A 468 -16.47 -2.21 11.64
CA ILE A 468 -16.59 -3.66 11.82
C ILE A 468 -17.27 -3.99 13.16
N ASN A 469 -16.73 -3.49 14.27
CA ASN A 469 -17.29 -3.73 15.59
C ASN A 469 -16.92 -2.61 16.57
N LYS A 470 -17.90 -1.75 16.89
CA LYS A 470 -17.74 -0.61 17.79
C LYS A 470 -17.29 -0.99 19.20
N VAL A 471 -17.81 -2.09 19.74
CA VAL A 471 -17.52 -2.52 21.12
C VAL A 471 -16.10 -3.06 21.21
N ASN A 472 -15.71 -3.93 20.28
CA ASN A 472 -14.35 -4.47 20.23
C ASN A 472 -13.32 -3.37 19.95
N CYS A 473 -13.60 -2.46 19.01
CA CYS A 473 -12.74 -1.31 18.74
C CYS A 473 -12.55 -0.45 20.01
N SER A 474 -13.62 -0.19 20.76
CA SER A 474 -13.56 0.55 22.02
C SER A 474 -12.74 -0.18 23.09
N MET A 475 -12.92 -1.50 23.23
CA MET A 475 -12.09 -2.32 24.11
C MET A 475 -10.61 -2.29 23.72
N THR A 476 -10.31 -2.33 22.42
CA THR A 476 -8.95 -2.21 21.90
C THR A 476 -8.34 -0.84 22.20
N MET A 477 -9.08 0.26 22.04
CA MET A 477 -8.62 1.60 22.45
C MET A 477 -8.28 1.64 23.94
N CYS A 478 -9.13 1.05 24.79
CA CYS A 478 -8.84 0.95 26.23
C CYS A 478 -7.58 0.12 26.47
N LEU A 479 -7.41 -1.01 25.77
CA LEU A 479 -6.24 -1.86 25.86
C LEU A 479 -4.96 -1.12 25.48
N SER A 480 -4.97 -0.27 24.45
CA SER A 480 -3.83 0.58 24.07
C SER A 480 -3.41 1.51 25.20
N LEU A 481 -4.37 2.20 25.83
CA LEU A 481 -4.09 3.10 26.95
C LEU A 481 -3.55 2.32 28.16
N VAL A 482 -4.10 1.14 28.43
CA VAL A 482 -3.62 0.25 29.49
C VAL A 482 -2.18 -0.20 29.22
N LYS A 483 -1.84 -0.57 27.99
CA LYS A 483 -0.47 -0.96 27.60
C LYS A 483 0.51 0.19 27.83
N MET A 484 0.21 1.40 27.34
CA MET A 484 1.04 2.58 27.58
C MET A 484 1.20 2.91 29.07
N PHE A 485 0.13 2.77 29.86
CA PHE A 485 0.21 2.99 31.30
C PHE A 485 1.14 1.97 31.98
N LYS A 486 1.07 0.69 31.57
CA LYS A 486 1.96 -0.36 32.10
C LYS A 486 3.41 -0.14 31.71
N GLU A 487 3.69 0.28 30.48
CA GLU A 487 5.04 0.65 30.04
C GLU A 487 5.63 1.75 30.94
N GLN A 488 4.81 2.73 31.36
CA GLN A 488 5.22 3.76 32.32
C GLN A 488 5.44 3.22 33.74
N GLN A 489 4.66 2.22 34.19
CA GLN A 489 4.86 1.57 35.47
C GLN A 489 6.16 0.76 35.50
N GLU A 490 6.48 0.06 34.42
CA GLU A 490 7.70 -0.74 34.29
C GLU A 490 8.97 0.12 34.28
N MET A 491 8.89 1.35 33.75
CA MET A 491 9.99 2.32 33.80
C MET A 491 10.15 3.01 35.17
N SER A 492 9.16 2.88 36.08
CA SER A 492 9.17 3.54 37.39
C SER A 492 9.69 2.60 38.49
N PRO A 493 10.68 3.02 39.31
CA PRO A 493 11.24 2.18 40.38
C PRO A 493 10.21 1.68 41.39
N ASP A 494 9.17 2.48 41.65
CA ASP A 494 8.14 2.21 42.65
C ASP A 494 6.87 1.58 42.05
N GLY A 495 6.86 1.26 40.75
CA GLY A 495 5.69 0.75 40.02
C GLY A 495 4.50 1.74 39.95
N ARG A 496 4.73 3.00 40.36
CA ARG A 496 3.75 4.09 40.35
C ARG A 496 4.02 5.05 39.20
N VAL A 497 2.97 5.45 38.50
CA VAL A 497 3.05 6.43 37.40
C VAL A 497 3.12 7.85 37.96
N VAL A 498 4.10 8.62 37.47
CA VAL A 498 4.26 10.05 37.82
C VAL A 498 3.26 10.88 37.02
N ARG A 499 2.19 11.35 37.67
CA ARG A 499 1.09 12.07 37.02
C ARG A 499 1.48 13.41 36.37
N THR A 500 2.61 13.99 36.77
CA THR A 500 3.14 15.24 36.20
C THR A 500 4.09 15.02 35.03
N SER A 501 4.39 13.77 34.67
CA SER A 501 5.31 13.47 33.57
C SER A 501 4.67 13.78 32.21
N GLN A 502 5.50 14.08 31.22
CA GLN A 502 5.04 14.34 29.86
C GLN A 502 4.35 13.10 29.27
N GLU A 503 4.89 11.91 29.55
CA GLU A 503 4.35 10.63 29.08
C GLU A 503 2.93 10.39 29.60
N PHE A 504 2.64 10.80 30.84
CA PHE A 504 1.28 10.71 31.39
C PHE A 504 0.34 11.75 30.76
N GLN A 505 0.82 12.95 30.43
CA GLN A 505 0.03 13.93 29.68
C GLN A 505 -0.27 13.45 28.24
N ASP A 506 0.71 12.84 27.58
CA ASP A 506 0.55 12.24 26.25
C ASP A 506 -0.50 11.12 26.28
N LEU A 507 -0.50 10.30 27.34
CA LEU A 507 -1.51 9.26 27.55
C LEU A 507 -2.93 9.85 27.66
N LYS A 508 -3.10 10.96 28.39
CA LYS A 508 -4.38 11.66 28.50
C LYS A 508 -4.81 12.30 27.18
N GLU A 509 -3.87 12.92 26.44
CA GLU A 509 -4.17 13.51 25.14
C GLU A 509 -4.57 12.43 24.11
N LEU A 510 -3.92 11.26 24.13
CA LEU A 510 -4.34 10.12 23.31
C LEU A 510 -5.78 9.66 23.66
N ALA A 511 -6.10 9.56 24.96
CA ALA A 511 -7.45 9.21 25.40
C ALA A 511 -8.49 10.23 24.93
N LYS A 512 -8.17 11.53 24.96
CA LYS A 512 -8.99 12.60 24.42
C LYS A 512 -9.17 12.49 22.90
N ARG A 513 -8.12 12.14 22.15
CA ARG A 513 -8.22 11.86 20.70
C ARG A 513 -9.11 10.64 20.41
N PHE A 514 -9.03 9.58 21.21
CA PHE A 514 -9.97 8.45 21.12
C PHE A 514 -11.41 8.87 21.41
N ALA A 515 -11.63 9.76 22.39
CA ALA A 515 -12.96 10.29 22.69
C ALA A 515 -13.61 10.94 21.46
N LEU A 516 -12.84 11.71 20.67
CA LEU A 516 -13.32 12.35 19.44
C LEU A 516 -13.80 11.32 18.40
N SER A 517 -13.24 10.11 18.44
CA SER A 517 -13.61 9.01 17.53
C SER A 517 -14.98 8.40 17.83
N PHE A 518 -15.65 8.72 18.93
CA PHE A 518 -17.03 8.26 19.16
C PHE A 518 -18.09 9.22 18.58
N GLY A 519 -17.69 10.32 17.94
CA GLY A 519 -18.63 11.29 17.35
C GLY A 519 -19.50 12.00 18.40
N LEU A 520 -20.64 12.54 17.96
CA LEU A 520 -21.57 13.31 18.81
C LEU A 520 -22.80 12.50 19.26
N ASP A 521 -23.10 11.38 18.58
CA ASP A 521 -24.26 10.55 18.89
C ASP A 521 -23.94 9.60 20.06
N ALA A 522 -24.23 10.08 21.27
CA ALA A 522 -23.98 9.33 22.51
C ALA A 522 -24.86 8.07 22.63
N VAL A 523 -26.00 8.00 21.93
CA VAL A 523 -26.89 6.84 21.96
C VAL A 523 -26.32 5.71 21.12
N LYS A 524 -25.86 6.02 19.89
CA LYS A 524 -25.24 5.02 19.00
C LYS A 524 -23.93 4.42 19.51
N ASN A 525 -23.26 5.10 20.44
CA ASN A 525 -21.98 4.68 21.01
C ASN A 525 -22.09 4.29 22.49
N ARG A 526 -23.30 4.25 23.02
CA ARG A 526 -23.60 4.01 24.44
C ARG A 526 -22.91 2.76 24.97
N GLU A 527 -23.08 1.64 24.27
CA GLU A 527 -22.54 0.34 24.67
C GLU A 527 -21.01 0.36 24.64
N ALA A 528 -20.41 0.81 23.54
CA ALA A 528 -18.96 0.89 23.37
C ALA A 528 -18.29 1.70 24.50
N ILE A 529 -18.78 2.93 24.75
CA ILE A 529 -18.27 3.79 25.83
C ILE A 529 -18.49 3.15 27.21
N THR A 530 -19.64 2.50 27.44
CA THR A 530 -19.91 1.82 28.72
C THR A 530 -18.92 0.70 28.98
N VAL A 531 -18.63 -0.13 27.98
CA VAL A 531 -17.67 -1.23 28.09
C VAL A 531 -16.25 -0.69 28.30
N PHE A 532 -15.86 0.38 27.58
CA PHE A 532 -14.58 1.08 27.78
C PHE A 532 -14.37 1.49 29.25
N HIS A 533 -15.33 2.22 29.83
CA HIS A 533 -15.23 2.67 31.22
C HIS A 533 -15.22 1.50 32.20
N ARG A 534 -16.01 0.44 31.97
CA ARG A 534 -15.98 -0.77 32.82
C ARG A 534 -14.61 -1.44 32.82
N ALA A 535 -14.02 -1.63 31.63
CA ALA A 535 -12.70 -2.22 31.49
C ALA A 535 -11.61 -1.37 32.17
N GLY A 536 -11.66 -0.05 31.97
CA GLY A 536 -10.74 0.88 32.61
C GLY A 536 -10.86 0.93 34.13
N ILE A 537 -12.09 0.93 34.67
CA ILE A 537 -12.32 0.87 36.12
C ILE A 537 -11.75 -0.44 36.67
N HIS A 538 -12.00 -1.57 35.99
CA HIS A 538 -11.46 -2.87 36.39
C HIS A 538 -9.91 -2.85 36.43
N PHE A 539 -9.27 -2.26 35.42
CA PHE A 539 -7.81 -2.09 35.43
C PHE A 539 -7.33 -1.20 36.58
N ALA A 540 -7.97 -0.06 36.82
CA ALA A 540 -7.57 0.88 37.86
C ALA A 540 -7.65 0.30 39.29
N VAL A 541 -8.50 -0.70 39.52
CA VAL A 541 -8.64 -1.40 40.81
C VAL A 541 -7.80 -2.68 40.92
N THR A 542 -7.11 -3.08 39.84
CA THR A 542 -6.22 -4.25 39.86
C THR A 542 -5.02 -3.97 40.79
N SER A 543 -4.66 -4.94 41.63
CA SER A 543 -3.58 -4.81 42.61
C SER A 543 -2.46 -5.81 42.29
N SER A 544 -1.22 -5.37 42.45
CA SER A 544 -0.01 -6.17 42.22
C SER A 544 0.20 -7.13 43.38
N SER A 545 0.05 -8.43 43.09
CA SER A 545 0.32 -9.63 43.92
C SER A 545 -0.38 -9.73 45.30
N GLU A 546 -0.88 -10.92 45.62
CA GLU A 546 -1.68 -11.26 46.81
C GLU A 546 -0.94 -11.14 48.16
N GLU A 547 0.29 -10.62 48.23
CA GLU A 547 1.17 -10.77 49.40
C GLU A 547 1.49 -9.47 50.18
N GLN A 548 1.03 -8.28 49.78
CA GLN A 548 1.17 -7.06 50.60
C GLN A 548 0.00 -6.07 50.43
N ASP A 549 -1.19 -6.42 50.93
CA ASP A 549 -2.34 -5.50 50.91
C ASP A 549 -2.42 -4.72 52.24
N ASP A 550 -1.76 -3.56 52.31
CA ASP A 550 -2.21 -2.50 53.22
C ASP A 550 -3.58 -2.03 52.70
N PRO A 551 -4.70 -2.31 53.40
CA PRO A 551 -6.06 -2.01 52.91
C PRO A 551 -6.29 -0.51 52.68
N SER A 552 -5.41 0.33 53.24
CA SER A 552 -5.46 1.77 53.15
C SER A 552 -4.60 2.35 52.01
N ALA A 553 -3.80 1.54 51.31
CA ALA A 553 -3.00 2.00 50.19
C ALA A 553 -3.86 2.14 48.93
N ALA A 554 -3.62 3.19 48.15
CA ALA A 554 -4.27 3.33 46.86
C ALA A 554 -3.74 2.25 45.89
N PRO A 555 -4.60 1.63 45.06
CA PRO A 555 -4.14 0.67 44.05
C PRO A 555 -3.07 1.29 43.14
N PRO A 556 -2.07 0.50 42.70
CA PRO A 556 -0.97 1.00 41.87
C PRO A 556 -1.46 1.62 40.55
N CYS A 557 -2.59 1.15 40.03
CA CYS A 557 -3.18 1.61 38.76
C CYS A 557 -4.22 2.72 38.92
N ILE A 558 -4.43 3.27 40.13
CA ILE A 558 -5.52 4.23 40.40
C ILE A 558 -5.43 5.50 39.53
N ALA A 559 -4.21 5.92 39.15
CA ALA A 559 -3.98 7.08 38.29
C ALA A 559 -4.62 6.94 36.90
N PHE A 560 -4.90 5.71 36.44
CA PHE A 560 -5.60 5.47 35.18
C PHE A 560 -7.01 6.08 35.14
N LEU A 561 -7.64 6.33 36.30
CA LEU A 561 -8.93 7.01 36.36
C LEU A 561 -8.89 8.46 35.84
N GLU A 562 -7.73 9.14 35.91
CA GLU A 562 -7.57 10.46 35.27
C GLU A 562 -7.61 10.37 33.75
N VAL A 563 -7.09 9.28 33.17
CA VAL A 563 -7.16 9.01 31.73
C VAL A 563 -8.61 8.73 31.31
N LEU A 564 -9.34 7.93 32.11
CA LEU A 564 -10.77 7.69 31.87
C LEU A 564 -11.62 8.94 31.98
N SER A 565 -11.20 9.92 32.79
CA SER A 565 -11.94 11.17 32.98
C SER A 565 -12.11 11.94 31.66
N GLU A 566 -11.16 11.81 30.72
CA GLU A 566 -11.21 12.44 29.39
C GLU A 566 -12.36 11.95 28.51
N LEU A 567 -12.91 10.75 28.79
CA LEU A 567 -14.03 10.16 28.05
C LEU A 567 -15.39 10.30 28.74
N THR A 568 -15.43 10.81 29.98
CA THR A 568 -16.69 10.91 30.75
C THR A 568 -17.74 11.81 30.10
N ASN A 569 -17.32 12.76 29.26
CA ASN A 569 -18.22 13.62 28.48
C ASN A 569 -18.98 12.85 27.37
N LYS A 570 -18.55 11.64 27.01
CA LYS A 570 -19.22 10.76 26.03
C LYS A 570 -20.26 9.83 26.66
N LEU A 571 -20.28 9.71 27.99
CA LEU A 571 -21.30 8.94 28.71
C LEU A 571 -22.62 9.72 28.79
N ILE A 572 -23.73 9.04 28.53
CA ILE A 572 -25.05 9.57 28.84
C ILE A 572 -25.31 9.58 30.35
N LYS A 573 -26.26 10.42 30.79
CA LYS A 573 -26.57 10.61 32.22
C LYS A 573 -26.88 9.32 32.98
N GLN A 574 -27.57 8.36 32.37
CA GLN A 574 -27.88 7.07 32.99
C GLN A 574 -26.62 6.25 33.25
N ASP A 575 -25.71 6.19 32.28
CA ASP A 575 -24.50 5.39 32.36
C ASP A 575 -23.44 6.05 33.23
N LYS A 576 -23.43 7.39 33.35
CA LYS A 576 -22.63 8.10 34.37
C LYS A 576 -22.96 7.62 35.79
N LYS A 577 -24.25 7.49 36.12
CA LYS A 577 -24.70 6.95 37.42
C LYS A 577 -24.24 5.51 37.60
N LEU A 578 -24.39 4.68 36.56
CA LEU A 578 -23.93 3.29 36.59
C LEU A 578 -22.41 3.19 36.81
N MET A 579 -21.60 4.01 36.13
CA MET A 579 -20.15 4.04 36.31
C MET A 579 -19.75 4.55 37.70
N TYR A 580 -20.47 5.53 38.23
CA TYR A 580 -20.27 6.03 39.59
C TYR A 580 -20.51 4.92 40.61
N VAL A 581 -21.66 4.21 40.51
CA VAL A 581 -21.98 3.08 41.38
C VAL A 581 -20.99 1.93 41.21
N ALA A 582 -20.54 1.62 39.99
CA ALA A 582 -19.49 0.63 39.75
C ALA A 582 -18.18 1.02 40.46
N SER A 583 -17.73 2.28 40.31
CA SER A 583 -16.54 2.79 40.99
C SER A 583 -16.66 2.80 42.52
N LEU A 584 -17.88 2.89 43.07
CA LEU A 584 -18.12 2.71 44.50
C LEU A 584 -18.05 1.24 44.88
N THR A 585 -18.82 0.39 44.20
CA THR A 585 -18.93 -1.05 44.50
C THR A 585 -17.58 -1.76 44.46
N PHE A 586 -16.72 -1.42 43.49
CA PHE A 586 -15.40 -2.04 43.37
C PHE A 586 -14.41 -1.53 44.43
N LEU A 587 -14.49 -0.27 44.85
CA LEU A 587 -13.57 0.32 45.83
C LEU A 587 -14.05 0.23 47.28
N ASP A 588 -15.35 0.12 47.55
CA ASP A 588 -15.92 -0.11 48.90
C ASP A 588 -15.50 -1.46 49.50
N ARG A 589 -15.11 -2.43 48.66
CA ARG A 589 -14.47 -3.67 49.14
C ARG A 589 -13.10 -3.43 49.78
N ARG A 590 -12.36 -2.41 49.35
CA ARG A 590 -11.04 -2.00 49.89
C ARG A 590 -11.15 -0.88 50.93
N LEU A 591 -12.11 0.03 50.78
CA LEU A 591 -12.28 1.26 51.59
C LEU A 591 -13.03 1.09 52.92
N LYS A 592 -13.24 -0.13 53.42
CA LYS A 592 -13.99 -0.38 54.68
C LYS A 592 -13.46 0.39 55.90
N ALA A 593 -12.18 0.83 55.88
CA ALA A 593 -11.53 1.60 56.95
C ALA A 593 -11.49 3.13 56.72
N GLY A 594 -11.99 3.63 55.58
CA GLY A 594 -11.86 5.04 55.18
C GLY A 594 -10.47 5.40 54.64
N ILE A 595 -10.38 6.49 53.87
CA ILE A 595 -9.11 7.02 53.35
C ILE A 595 -8.43 7.85 54.45
N PRO A 596 -7.21 7.52 54.92
CA PRO A 596 -6.51 8.37 55.86
C PRO A 596 -6.13 9.70 55.22
N SER A 597 -6.29 10.80 55.96
CA SER A 597 -5.95 12.15 55.51
C SER A 597 -4.51 12.28 55.00
N SER A 598 -3.58 11.48 55.54
CA SER A 598 -2.15 11.44 55.14
C SER A 598 -1.88 10.86 53.76
N ARG A 599 -2.83 10.14 53.15
CA ARG A 599 -2.71 9.55 51.81
C ARG A 599 -3.72 10.13 50.82
N SER A 600 -4.35 11.26 51.15
CA SER A 600 -5.38 11.90 50.33
C SER A 600 -4.95 12.20 48.89
N GLU A 601 -3.68 12.56 48.66
CA GLU A 601 -3.14 12.82 47.31
C GLU A 601 -3.11 11.57 46.43
N ASP A 602 -2.84 10.38 47.00
CA ASP A 602 -2.81 9.10 46.27
C ASP A 602 -4.19 8.70 45.74
N TRP A 603 -5.26 9.14 46.43
CA TRP A 603 -6.65 8.85 46.07
C TRP A 603 -7.29 9.94 45.19
N GLN A 604 -6.56 11.01 44.87
CA GLN A 604 -7.05 12.13 44.07
C GLN A 604 -7.60 11.73 42.69
N PRO A 605 -7.00 10.78 41.93
CA PRO A 605 -7.55 10.31 40.65
C PRO A 605 -9.00 9.83 40.75
N LEU A 606 -9.34 9.13 41.84
CA LEU A 606 -10.69 8.63 42.08
C LEU A 606 -11.66 9.76 42.37
N VAL A 607 -11.24 10.75 43.17
CA VAL A 607 -12.06 11.93 43.48
C VAL A 607 -12.36 12.71 42.20
N THR A 608 -11.35 12.95 41.36
CA THR A 608 -11.49 13.63 40.07
C THR A 608 -12.45 12.89 39.14
N TYR A 609 -12.30 11.57 39.00
CA TYR A 609 -13.17 10.75 38.15
C TYR A 609 -14.61 10.70 38.67
N ARG A 610 -14.82 10.60 39.98
CA ARG A 610 -16.17 10.66 40.57
C ARG A 610 -16.81 12.02 40.35
N ASN A 611 -16.05 13.10 40.50
CA ASN A 611 -16.54 14.44 40.26
C ASN A 611 -16.95 14.65 38.80
N SER A 612 -16.20 14.14 37.82
CA SER A 612 -16.56 14.26 36.39
C SER A 612 -17.81 13.45 36.00
N LEU A 613 -18.10 12.35 36.72
CA LEU A 613 -19.35 11.61 36.57
C LEU A 613 -20.56 12.33 37.20
N LEU A 614 -20.34 13.13 38.25
CA LEU A 614 -21.36 13.93 38.94
C LEU A 614 -21.63 15.28 38.27
N HIS A 615 -20.60 15.94 37.71
CA HIS A 615 -20.69 17.24 37.03
C HIS A 615 -21.27 17.09 35.60
N GLY A 616 -22.50 16.59 35.54
CA GLY A 616 -23.39 16.67 34.37
C GLY A 616 -24.79 17.17 34.76
N GLU A 617 -24.94 17.73 35.96
CA GLU A 617 -26.21 18.29 36.44
C GLU A 617 -26.48 19.71 35.90
N SER A 618 -25.46 20.42 35.36
CA SER A 618 -25.55 21.83 34.97
C SER A 618 -25.26 22.16 33.51
N ASP A 619 -24.93 21.19 32.64
CA ASP A 619 -24.78 21.47 31.22
C ASP A 619 -26.14 21.46 30.53
N GLN A 620 -26.70 22.66 30.36
CA GLN A 620 -27.61 22.90 29.24
C GLN A 620 -26.86 22.53 27.96
N LEU A 621 -27.52 21.76 27.08
CA LEU A 621 -27.11 21.65 25.67
C LEU A 621 -26.75 23.06 25.19
N PRO A 622 -25.61 23.28 24.50
CA PRO A 622 -25.34 24.58 23.93
C PRO A 622 -26.48 24.87 22.96
N VAL A 623 -27.42 25.71 23.41
CA VAL A 623 -28.39 26.35 22.53
C VAL A 623 -27.53 27.10 21.55
N THR A 624 -27.51 26.64 20.31
CA THR A 624 -26.85 27.34 19.22
C THR A 624 -27.45 28.73 19.18
N SER A 625 -26.70 29.69 19.71
CA SER A 625 -27.05 31.10 19.57
C SER A 625 -26.94 31.39 18.08
N LYS A 626 -28.09 31.44 17.41
CA LYS A 626 -28.22 32.00 16.07
C LYS A 626 -27.79 33.46 16.15
N ARG A 627 -26.49 33.72 16.00
CA ARG A 627 -25.95 35.05 15.74
C ARG A 627 -25.39 35.10 14.32
N ALA A 628 -26.27 35.60 13.46
CA ALA A 628 -26.00 36.51 12.35
C ALA A 628 -24.65 36.34 11.62
N TYR A 629 -24.64 35.44 10.62
CA TYR A 629 -23.99 35.75 9.35
C TYR A 629 -25.07 35.95 8.30
N THR A 630 -25.59 37.18 8.23
CA THR A 630 -26.29 37.69 7.05
C THR A 630 -25.27 37.80 5.91
N ARG A 631 -25.09 36.72 5.15
CA ARG A 631 -24.53 36.81 3.81
C ARG A 631 -25.70 37.02 2.87
N LYS A 632 -25.86 38.26 2.40
CA LYS A 632 -26.77 38.64 1.30
C LYS A 632 -26.63 37.62 0.18
N LYS A 633 -27.63 36.77 -0.02
CA LYS A 633 -27.88 36.09 -1.29
C LYS A 633 -29.11 36.77 -1.89
N LYS A 634 -28.87 37.42 -3.02
CA LYS A 634 -29.87 38.07 -3.85
C LYS A 634 -30.39 36.97 -4.77
N ASP A 635 -31.50 36.35 -4.41
CA ASP A 635 -32.28 35.54 -5.35
C ASP A 635 -33.37 36.46 -5.90
N ALA A 636 -33.40 36.56 -7.23
CA ALA A 636 -34.46 37.18 -7.99
C ALA A 636 -35.61 36.18 -8.06
N ASP A 637 -36.81 36.72 -7.89
CA ASP A 637 -38.10 36.07 -7.99
C ASP A 637 -38.21 35.15 -9.21
N HIS A 638 -38.74 33.95 -9.01
CA HIS A 638 -39.96 33.59 -9.72
C HIS A 638 -40.73 32.51 -8.96
N ASP A 639 -41.94 32.90 -8.57
CA ASP A 639 -43.05 32.06 -8.14
C ASP A 639 -43.30 30.93 -9.15
N ASP A 640 -43.60 29.73 -8.64
CA ASP A 640 -44.80 29.00 -9.02
C ASP A 640 -45.16 28.02 -7.89
N GLU A 641 -46.36 28.26 -7.36
CA GLU A 641 -47.12 27.40 -6.46
C GLU A 641 -47.59 26.15 -7.26
N ASP A 642 -47.55 24.97 -6.65
CA ASP A 642 -48.78 24.18 -6.39
C ASP A 642 -48.51 22.68 -6.08
N GLU A 643 -49.04 22.33 -4.92
CA GLU A 643 -49.75 21.10 -4.54
C GLU A 643 -49.05 19.76 -4.26
N HIS A 644 -49.52 19.23 -3.12
CA HIS A 644 -49.26 17.98 -2.43
C HIS A 644 -49.80 16.75 -3.15
N ASP A 645 -49.03 15.67 -3.05
CA ASP A 645 -49.34 14.31 -2.57
C ASP A 645 -50.76 13.71 -2.68
N ASP A 646 -50.71 12.44 -3.08
CA ASP A 646 -51.56 11.29 -2.72
C ASP A 646 -52.95 11.14 -3.37
N ASP A 647 -53.09 10.11 -4.23
CA ASP A 647 -53.86 8.92 -3.85
C ASP A 647 -53.77 7.77 -4.88
N ASP A 648 -53.61 6.58 -4.30
CA ASP A 648 -53.87 5.19 -4.70
C ASP A 648 -54.45 4.78 -6.08
N ASP A 649 -53.99 3.57 -6.43
CA ASP A 649 -54.72 2.42 -6.99
C ASP A 649 -54.71 2.09 -8.50
N ASN A 650 -54.42 0.78 -8.69
CA ASN A 650 -54.75 -0.16 -9.76
C ASN A 650 -53.91 -0.22 -11.04
N ASP A 651 -53.13 -1.32 -11.10
CA ASP A 651 -53.29 -2.40 -12.09
C ASP A 651 -54.09 -2.07 -13.37
N TYR A 652 -53.42 -2.05 -14.53
CA TYR A 652 -53.81 -2.90 -15.66
C TYR A 652 -52.73 -2.96 -16.75
N VAL A 653 -52.66 -4.14 -17.35
CA VAL A 653 -51.78 -4.64 -18.42
C VAL A 653 -51.87 -3.82 -19.72
N GLY A 654 -50.71 -3.65 -20.37
CA GLY A 654 -50.56 -3.22 -21.77
C GLY A 654 -49.12 -3.34 -22.24
#